data_AF-A0A161VF79-F1
#
_entry.id   AF-A0A161VF79-F1
#
_cell.length_a   1.000
_cell.length_b   1.000
_cell.length_c   1.000
_cell.angle_alpha   90.00
_cell.angle_beta   90.00
_cell.angle_gamma   90.00
#
_symmetry.space_group_name_H-M   'P 1'
#
loop_
_entity.id
_entity.type
_entity.pdbx_description
1 polymer ?
#
loop_
_entity_poly.entity_id
_entity_poly.type
_entity_poly.pdbx_seq_one_letter_code
_entity_poly.pdbx_strand_id
1 'polypeptide(L)'
;MDPHNYHLAWILSSSDHHAIATSFFDEIHNQFHSAFLNTTYSTGRVGQHSVVVASKGPVTVTRNTVDVVDNVLQDFPSIRAGFLVSVNAVASQMGCPHVGDVVVGTRPNLQSGVIYFDAAGTRQQNRLVVTHELKHVPEHVAAAVEGLLNQEGRNQWLRTLDESSPLNQRMAYRGLIASSTQFLDDADLINRLEDENNILCFETNAASMKSQSLVVVAGIAGYAGSNQSCLASAEVCKIVISYLSCLIRHVNANAILFEVPLANYYEYQHFDLDRPGFRLISLGKGFNSEPVQYRLFQAYLPEEESNRADEVNKHNDLNIIPYEALSYCWGDSTRLCRTVLVDGKVLFVTEYLLDALKSLRRNYEDRILWVDALCIDQSNVRERGHQVGWMGKVYEYADNVLCWLGHVERTNSHLFSLLQSFKRDVPQVAWENWLPDDLRWSNVWKEAQSDRLIHDYASQLKCLMVNKWFSRVWILQEVANARKASLGCSEGWVDAKAFTMAPTLLGVKPDNQCQAVIDIMPGPLRKYSWWAQKSNICTLLWRFRGSQASDPRDRLYALLGLASDMKVKGMRMIADYTKTEEAVVRDITAFLFGDKMPLDTLGIASIVDLQVKIPNLSAIALENAVLSGASIEDVREFMQHQNVTSQKGALGI
;
A
#
# COMPACT_ATOMS: atom_id res chain seq x y z
N MET A 1 18.66 -28.08 -26.73
CA MET A 1 17.49 -28.00 -25.82
C MET A 1 16.86 -26.65 -25.97
N ASP A 2 15.54 -26.59 -25.89
CA ASP A 2 14.79 -25.33 -25.96
C ASP A 2 14.61 -24.74 -24.55
N PRO A 3 15.19 -23.55 -24.25
CA PRO A 3 15.00 -22.88 -22.96
C PRO A 3 13.52 -22.59 -22.64
N HIS A 4 12.64 -22.56 -23.63
CA HIS A 4 11.21 -22.29 -23.43
C HIS A 4 10.46 -23.43 -22.74
N ASN A 5 11.05 -24.62 -22.63
CA ASN A 5 10.43 -25.76 -21.96
C ASN A 5 10.57 -25.73 -20.43
N TYR A 6 11.34 -24.79 -19.89
CA TYR A 6 11.61 -24.66 -18.46
C TYR A 6 10.75 -23.59 -17.83
N HIS A 7 9.99 -23.97 -16.81
CA HIS A 7 9.02 -23.09 -16.15
C HIS A 7 9.35 -22.81 -14.69
N LEU A 8 10.24 -23.59 -14.07
CA LEU A 8 10.62 -23.46 -12.65
C LEU A 8 12.13 -23.32 -12.51
N ALA A 9 12.57 -22.47 -11.60
CA ALA A 9 13.99 -22.26 -11.32
C ALA A 9 14.33 -22.38 -9.82
N TRP A 10 15.43 -23.05 -9.49
CA TRP A 10 16.09 -23.01 -8.19
C TRP A 10 17.32 -22.10 -8.30
N ILE A 11 17.35 -21.05 -7.49
CA ILE A 11 18.39 -20.03 -7.50
C ILE A 11 19.22 -20.20 -6.22
N LEU A 12 20.52 -20.44 -6.39
CA LEU A 12 21.46 -20.69 -5.32
C LEU A 12 22.47 -19.54 -5.23
N SER A 13 22.79 -19.13 -4.01
CA SER A 13 23.79 -18.08 -3.75
C SER A 13 25.25 -18.56 -3.85
N SER A 14 25.49 -19.87 -3.78
CA SER A 14 26.83 -20.48 -3.87
C SER A 14 26.89 -21.65 -4.86
N SER A 15 28.03 -21.80 -5.54
CA SER A 15 28.35 -22.97 -6.37
C SER A 15 28.48 -24.26 -5.55
N ASP A 16 28.82 -24.16 -4.26
CA ASP A 16 29.04 -25.33 -3.39
C ASP A 16 27.76 -26.15 -3.19
N HIS A 17 26.60 -25.48 -3.34
CA HIS A 17 25.28 -26.08 -3.21
C HIS A 17 24.73 -26.62 -4.53
N HIS A 18 25.39 -26.34 -5.65
CA HIS A 18 24.89 -26.69 -6.99
C HIS A 18 24.76 -28.20 -7.17
N ALA A 19 25.81 -28.95 -6.78
CA ALA A 19 25.80 -30.41 -6.89
C ALA A 19 24.68 -31.04 -6.02
N ILE A 20 24.49 -30.52 -4.81
CA ILE A 20 23.43 -30.96 -3.88
C ILE A 20 22.06 -30.71 -4.51
N ALA A 21 21.83 -29.53 -5.09
CA ALA A 21 20.57 -29.25 -5.76
C ALA A 21 20.32 -30.21 -6.93
N THR A 22 21.32 -30.43 -7.78
CA THR A 22 21.18 -31.30 -8.95
C THR A 22 20.98 -32.78 -8.63
N SER A 23 21.40 -33.25 -7.45
CA SER A 23 21.18 -34.64 -7.06
C SER A 23 19.71 -34.97 -6.79
N PHE A 24 18.83 -33.97 -6.71
CA PHE A 24 17.38 -34.14 -6.55
C PHE A 24 16.61 -34.13 -7.88
N PHE A 25 17.30 -34.06 -9.03
CA PHE A 25 16.68 -34.32 -10.32
C PHE A 25 16.36 -35.80 -10.48
N ASP A 26 15.16 -36.10 -10.97
CA ASP A 26 14.78 -37.45 -11.42
C ASP A 26 15.51 -37.79 -12.72
N GLU A 27 15.82 -36.77 -13.54
CA GLU A 27 16.55 -36.89 -14.80
C GLU A 27 17.36 -35.61 -15.05
N ILE A 28 18.64 -35.76 -15.39
CA ILE A 28 19.51 -34.64 -15.76
C ILE A 28 19.44 -34.47 -17.28
N HIS A 29 19.07 -33.29 -17.75
CA HIS A 29 19.02 -32.99 -19.18
C HIS A 29 20.34 -32.40 -19.70
N ASN A 30 20.92 -31.43 -19.01
CA ASN A 30 22.19 -30.79 -19.38
C ASN A 30 22.82 -30.04 -18.20
N GLN A 31 24.14 -29.83 -18.24
CA GLN A 31 24.89 -28.99 -17.31
C GLN A 31 25.87 -28.14 -18.09
N PHE A 32 25.90 -26.83 -17.84
CA PHE A 32 26.80 -25.92 -18.52
C PHE A 32 27.15 -24.70 -17.66
N HIS A 33 28.31 -24.11 -17.92
CA HIS A 33 28.77 -22.90 -17.25
C HIS A 33 28.94 -21.78 -18.28
N SER A 34 28.28 -20.64 -18.04
CA SER A 34 28.49 -19.43 -18.82
C SER A 34 29.61 -18.63 -18.19
N ALA A 35 30.80 -18.69 -18.81
CA ALA A 35 31.96 -17.91 -18.35
C ALA A 35 31.71 -16.39 -18.46
N PHE A 36 30.93 -15.95 -19.46
CA PHE A 36 30.59 -14.55 -19.67
C PHE A 36 29.67 -14.02 -18.56
N LEU A 37 28.64 -14.78 -18.20
CA LEU A 37 27.68 -14.42 -17.15
C LEU A 37 28.13 -14.86 -15.74
N ASN A 38 29.27 -15.55 -15.65
CA ASN A 38 29.75 -16.23 -14.44
C ASN A 38 28.62 -16.97 -13.70
N THR A 39 27.81 -17.72 -14.44
CA THR A 39 26.65 -18.45 -13.92
C THR A 39 26.72 -19.91 -14.36
N THR A 40 26.55 -20.82 -13.40
CA THR A 40 26.49 -22.25 -13.66
C THR A 40 25.04 -22.69 -13.68
N TYR A 41 24.68 -23.43 -14.72
CA TYR A 41 23.34 -23.95 -14.93
C TYR A 41 23.35 -25.47 -14.97
N SER A 42 22.33 -26.06 -14.36
CA SER A 42 21.95 -27.44 -14.58
C SER A 42 20.47 -27.52 -14.83
N THR A 43 20.08 -28.29 -15.81
CA THR A 43 18.68 -28.43 -16.23
C THR A 43 18.27 -29.88 -16.15
N GLY A 44 17.06 -30.14 -15.69
CA GLY A 44 16.59 -31.51 -15.48
C GLY A 44 15.09 -31.57 -15.20
N ARG A 45 14.65 -32.73 -14.75
CA ARG A 45 13.25 -33.04 -14.42
C ARG A 45 13.09 -33.31 -12.93
N VAL A 46 12.03 -32.75 -12.35
CA VAL A 46 11.56 -33.04 -10.98
C VAL A 46 10.05 -33.28 -11.04
N GLY A 47 9.64 -34.52 -10.83
CA GLY A 47 8.29 -34.99 -11.09
C GLY A 47 7.89 -34.77 -12.55
N GLN A 48 6.86 -33.94 -12.74
CA GLN A 48 6.34 -33.59 -14.07
C GLN A 48 6.94 -32.28 -14.61
N HIS A 49 7.84 -31.62 -13.86
CA HIS A 49 8.33 -30.29 -14.20
C HIS A 49 9.74 -30.32 -14.75
N SER A 50 9.98 -29.50 -15.78
CA SER A 50 11.33 -29.15 -16.23
C SER A 50 11.86 -27.99 -15.39
N VAL A 51 12.97 -28.20 -14.70
CA VAL A 51 13.54 -27.30 -13.70
C VAL A 51 14.95 -26.87 -14.10
N VAL A 52 15.26 -25.60 -13.87
CA VAL A 52 16.62 -25.03 -13.98
C VAL A 52 17.17 -24.82 -12.59
N VAL A 53 18.37 -25.29 -12.33
CA VAL A 53 19.18 -24.90 -11.17
C VAL A 53 20.24 -23.92 -11.66
N ALA A 54 20.31 -22.76 -11.03
CA ALA A 54 21.30 -21.74 -11.32
C ALA A 54 22.06 -21.35 -10.04
N SER A 55 23.37 -21.21 -10.16
CA SER A 55 24.22 -20.70 -9.08
C SER A 55 25.29 -19.77 -9.64
N LYS A 56 25.82 -18.90 -8.79
CA LYS A 56 27.01 -18.12 -9.14
C LYS A 56 28.19 -19.05 -9.46
N GLY A 57 29.02 -18.64 -10.42
CA GLY A 57 30.25 -19.34 -10.77
C GLY A 57 31.35 -19.17 -9.71
N PRO A 58 32.39 -20.04 -9.73
CA PRO A 58 33.35 -20.20 -8.64
C PRO A 58 34.36 -19.05 -8.44
N VAL A 59 34.38 -18.01 -9.30
CA VAL A 59 35.54 -17.08 -9.43
C VAL A 59 35.36 -15.71 -8.76
N THR A 60 34.25 -15.41 -8.08
CA THR A 60 33.98 -14.04 -7.57
C THR A 60 33.79 -13.95 -6.06
N VAL A 61 34.43 -12.93 -5.45
CA VAL A 61 34.39 -12.61 -4.01
C VAL A 61 33.04 -12.02 -3.55
N THR A 62 32.23 -11.48 -4.46
CA THR A 62 30.93 -10.86 -4.14
C THR A 62 29.76 -11.84 -4.33
N ARG A 63 28.97 -12.06 -3.27
CA ARG A 63 27.76 -12.92 -3.26
C ARG A 63 26.52 -12.23 -3.86
N ASN A 64 26.64 -11.59 -5.03
CA ASN A 64 25.48 -10.93 -5.61
C ASN A 64 24.57 -11.95 -6.34
N THR A 65 23.52 -12.41 -5.66
CA THR A 65 22.51 -13.32 -6.21
C THR A 65 21.62 -12.64 -7.27
N VAL A 66 21.57 -11.30 -7.29
CA VAL A 66 20.77 -10.51 -8.23
C VAL A 66 21.16 -10.84 -9.67
N ASP A 67 22.47 -10.86 -9.93
CA ASP A 67 23.00 -11.14 -11.27
C ASP A 67 22.55 -12.53 -11.76
N VAL A 68 22.50 -13.52 -10.87
CA VAL A 68 22.05 -14.89 -11.21
C VAL A 68 20.59 -14.90 -11.61
N VAL A 69 19.73 -14.13 -10.92
CA VAL A 69 18.31 -14.01 -11.27
C VAL A 69 18.16 -13.38 -12.64
N ASP A 70 18.79 -12.24 -12.87
CA ASP A 70 18.71 -11.51 -14.15
C ASP A 70 19.17 -12.41 -15.32
N ASN A 71 20.26 -13.16 -15.12
CA ASN A 71 20.78 -14.11 -16.10
C ASN A 71 19.79 -15.27 -16.37
N VAL A 72 19.20 -15.86 -15.32
CA VAL A 72 18.18 -16.92 -15.47
C VAL A 72 16.98 -16.42 -16.27
N LEU A 73 16.47 -15.23 -15.95
CA LEU A 73 15.30 -14.67 -16.63
C LEU A 73 15.58 -14.28 -18.08
N GLN A 74 16.82 -13.91 -18.40
CA GLN A 74 17.28 -13.66 -19.75
C GLN A 74 17.45 -14.96 -20.56
N ASP A 75 18.12 -15.97 -19.99
CA ASP A 75 18.45 -17.22 -20.69
C ASP A 75 17.26 -18.19 -20.76
N PHE A 76 16.35 -18.13 -19.77
CA PHE A 76 15.15 -18.97 -19.65
C PHE A 76 13.89 -18.08 -19.51
N PRO A 77 13.43 -17.44 -20.60
CA PRO A 77 12.30 -16.51 -20.56
C PRO A 77 10.97 -17.18 -20.20
N SER A 78 10.90 -18.51 -20.22
CA SER A 78 9.70 -19.27 -19.85
C SER A 78 9.54 -19.50 -18.34
N ILE A 79 10.48 -19.09 -17.50
CA ILE A 79 10.35 -19.26 -16.04
C ILE A 79 9.12 -18.52 -15.52
N ARG A 80 8.23 -19.25 -14.84
CA ARG A 80 6.98 -18.79 -14.23
C ARG A 80 7.05 -18.70 -12.71
N ALA A 81 7.91 -19.50 -12.08
CA ALA A 81 8.20 -19.41 -10.66
C ALA A 81 9.68 -19.69 -10.39
N GLY A 82 10.28 -18.84 -9.56
CA GLY A 82 11.68 -18.96 -9.13
C GLY A 82 11.74 -19.08 -7.62
N PHE A 83 12.57 -20.00 -7.14
CA PHE A 83 12.77 -20.30 -5.73
C PHE A 83 14.18 -19.89 -5.33
N LEU A 84 14.28 -18.90 -4.47
CA LEU A 84 15.55 -18.50 -3.88
C LEU A 84 15.84 -19.37 -2.65
N VAL A 85 16.92 -20.13 -2.72
CA VAL A 85 17.34 -21.05 -1.66
C VAL A 85 18.21 -20.29 -0.67
N SER A 86 17.72 -20.13 0.56
CA SER A 86 18.47 -19.54 1.65
C SER A 86 18.91 -20.59 2.66
N VAL A 87 20.21 -20.65 2.92
CA VAL A 87 20.87 -21.71 3.70
C VAL A 87 21.56 -21.18 4.97
N ASN A 88 21.37 -19.90 5.25
CA ASN A 88 22.01 -19.16 6.34
C ASN A 88 21.00 -18.36 7.16
N ALA A 89 19.72 -18.72 7.09
CA ALA A 89 18.69 -18.04 7.85
C ALA A 89 18.86 -18.32 9.36
N VAL A 90 18.54 -17.32 10.17
CA VAL A 90 18.56 -17.42 11.63
C VAL A 90 17.20 -17.05 12.20
N ALA A 91 16.86 -17.61 13.36
CA ALA A 91 15.64 -17.32 14.11
C ALA A 91 15.93 -17.09 15.60
N SER A 92 14.94 -16.65 16.36
CA SER A 92 14.99 -16.63 17.84
C SER A 92 15.10 -18.02 18.44
N GLN A 93 15.75 -18.11 19.60
CA GLN A 93 15.75 -19.32 20.43
C GLN A 93 14.45 -19.50 21.22
N MET A 94 13.66 -18.44 21.39
CA MET A 94 12.49 -18.39 22.27
C MET A 94 11.19 -18.75 21.54
N GLY A 95 11.23 -18.88 20.21
CA GLY A 95 10.05 -19.08 19.37
C GLY A 95 10.20 -20.21 18.36
N CYS A 96 9.24 -20.30 17.45
CA CYS A 96 9.35 -21.10 16.23
C CYS A 96 9.68 -20.14 15.08
N PRO A 97 10.50 -20.55 14.10
CA PRO A 97 11.02 -21.88 13.79
C PRO A 97 12.34 -22.26 14.49
N HIS A 98 12.69 -23.55 14.49
CA HIS A 98 13.93 -24.08 15.08
C HIS A 98 14.97 -24.45 14.03
N VAL A 99 16.22 -24.68 14.46
CA VAL A 99 17.31 -25.16 13.60
C VAL A 99 16.92 -26.43 12.85
N GLY A 100 17.08 -26.41 11.53
CA GLY A 100 16.70 -27.50 10.62
C GLY A 100 15.27 -27.41 10.08
N ASP A 101 14.45 -26.48 10.55
CA ASP A 101 13.14 -26.19 9.97
C ASP A 101 13.25 -25.37 8.68
N VAL A 102 12.15 -25.33 7.93
CA VAL A 102 12.02 -24.56 6.68
C VAL A 102 10.96 -23.48 6.84
N VAL A 103 11.27 -22.27 6.40
CA VAL A 103 10.32 -21.16 6.28
C VAL A 103 10.16 -20.79 4.82
N VAL A 104 8.91 -20.73 4.36
CA VAL A 104 8.55 -20.27 3.02
C VAL A 104 8.01 -18.85 3.12
N GLY A 105 8.58 -17.93 2.35
CA GLY A 105 8.18 -16.51 2.30
C GLY A 105 6.86 -16.30 1.57
N THR A 106 5.76 -16.86 2.06
CA THR A 106 4.39 -16.66 1.56
C THR A 106 3.44 -16.32 2.70
N ARG A 107 2.40 -15.54 2.39
CA ARG A 107 1.32 -15.17 3.29
C ARG A 107 -0.03 -15.50 2.64
N PRO A 108 -1.13 -15.53 3.40
CA PRO A 108 -2.47 -15.66 2.85
C PRO A 108 -2.76 -14.63 1.75
N ASN A 109 -3.75 -14.91 0.89
CA ASN A 109 -4.19 -14.01 -0.19
C ASN A 109 -3.13 -13.71 -1.27
N LEU A 110 -2.24 -14.67 -1.57
CA LEU A 110 -1.19 -14.56 -2.60
C LEU A 110 -0.14 -13.47 -2.33
N GLN A 111 -0.01 -13.07 -1.06
CA GLN A 111 0.99 -12.10 -0.64
C GLN A 111 2.35 -12.78 -0.45
N SER A 112 3.41 -12.09 -0.87
CA SER A 112 4.77 -12.52 -0.53
C SER A 112 5.02 -12.29 0.96
N GLY A 113 5.79 -13.20 1.55
CA GLY A 113 6.23 -13.15 2.94
C GLY A 113 7.67 -12.68 3.06
N VAL A 114 8.13 -11.76 2.20
CA VAL A 114 9.52 -11.29 2.20
C VAL A 114 9.59 -9.78 2.31
N ILE A 115 10.32 -9.30 3.30
CA ILE A 115 10.59 -7.88 3.51
C ILE A 115 12.09 -7.64 3.50
N TYR A 116 12.53 -6.53 2.90
CA TYR A 116 13.92 -6.09 2.95
C TYR A 116 14.08 -5.03 4.01
N PHE A 117 15.16 -5.10 4.78
CA PHE A 117 15.44 -4.13 5.82
C PHE A 117 16.89 -3.66 5.81
N ASP A 118 17.12 -2.45 6.32
CA ASP A 118 18.46 -1.93 6.56
C ASP A 118 18.93 -2.37 7.95
N ALA A 119 19.88 -3.31 8.00
CA ALA A 119 20.42 -3.83 9.25
C ALA A 119 21.20 -2.78 10.06
N ALA A 120 21.85 -1.80 9.41
CA ALA A 120 22.58 -0.74 10.12
C ALA A 120 21.60 0.26 10.74
N GLY A 121 20.63 0.75 9.96
CA GLY A 121 19.54 1.58 10.45
C GLY A 121 18.71 0.90 11.54
N THR A 122 18.47 -0.41 11.41
CA THR A 122 17.73 -1.20 12.39
C THR A 122 18.43 -1.28 13.74
N ARG A 123 19.76 -1.49 13.74
CA ARG A 123 20.56 -1.41 14.99
C ARG A 123 20.54 -0.02 15.59
N GLN A 124 20.79 1.00 14.77
CA GLN A 124 20.88 2.38 15.23
C GLN A 124 19.57 2.89 15.84
N GLN A 125 18.43 2.52 15.24
CA GLN A 125 17.10 2.96 15.66
C GLN A 125 16.44 1.98 16.63
N ASN A 126 17.09 0.84 16.90
CA ASN A 126 16.60 -0.21 17.79
C ASN A 126 15.20 -0.75 17.42
N ARG A 127 14.87 -0.74 16.12
CA ARG A 127 13.58 -1.15 15.53
C ARG A 127 13.76 -1.52 14.06
N LEU A 128 12.86 -2.32 13.49
CA LEU A 128 12.95 -2.73 12.10
C LEU A 128 12.84 -1.53 11.15
N VAL A 129 13.84 -1.34 10.30
CA VAL A 129 13.84 -0.34 9.24
C VAL A 129 13.59 -1.03 7.90
N VAL A 130 12.32 -1.25 7.57
CA VAL A 130 11.89 -1.85 6.30
C VAL A 130 12.19 -0.88 5.15
N THR A 131 12.86 -1.38 4.12
CA THR A 131 13.18 -0.64 2.91
C THR A 131 12.25 -1.05 1.76
N HIS A 132 11.97 -2.35 1.63
CA HIS A 132 11.12 -2.89 0.57
C HIS A 132 10.24 -4.05 1.04
N GLU A 133 9.13 -4.29 0.36
CA GLU A 133 8.25 -5.43 0.59
C GLU A 133 7.82 -6.06 -0.74
N LEU A 134 8.10 -7.35 -0.92
CA LEU A 134 7.62 -8.10 -2.07
C LEU A 134 6.11 -8.33 -1.93
N LYS A 135 5.37 -8.29 -3.05
CA LYS A 135 3.90 -8.28 -3.00
C LYS A 135 3.21 -9.50 -3.56
N HIS A 136 3.81 -10.19 -4.53
CA HIS A 136 3.12 -11.24 -5.28
C HIS A 136 3.82 -12.59 -5.18
N VAL A 137 3.03 -13.65 -5.09
CA VAL A 137 3.46 -15.05 -5.16
C VAL A 137 2.60 -15.75 -6.21
N PRO A 138 3.17 -16.57 -7.11
CA PRO A 138 2.39 -17.36 -8.06
C PRO A 138 1.31 -18.20 -7.35
N GLU A 139 0.07 -18.14 -7.83
CA GLU A 139 -1.10 -18.75 -7.20
C GLU A 139 -0.93 -20.26 -7.01
N HIS A 140 -0.42 -20.94 -8.03
CA HIS A 140 -0.23 -22.39 -7.97
C HIS A 140 0.93 -22.82 -7.08
N VAL A 141 1.91 -21.93 -6.85
CA VAL A 141 2.97 -22.16 -5.85
C VAL A 141 2.41 -21.96 -4.46
N ALA A 142 1.65 -20.89 -4.22
CA ALA A 142 1.01 -20.64 -2.93
C ALA A 142 0.08 -21.81 -2.52
N ALA A 143 -0.71 -22.34 -3.46
CA ALA A 143 -1.57 -23.50 -3.21
C ALA A 143 -0.75 -24.78 -2.88
N ALA A 144 0.37 -24.99 -3.55
CA ALA A 144 1.26 -26.12 -3.25
C ALA A 144 1.91 -26.01 -1.87
N VAL A 145 2.26 -24.79 -1.44
CA VAL A 145 2.76 -24.52 -0.08
C VAL A 145 1.70 -24.91 0.96
N GLU A 146 0.44 -24.52 0.78
CA GLU A 146 -0.65 -24.93 1.68
C GLU A 146 -0.79 -26.44 1.81
N GLY A 147 -0.67 -27.16 0.70
CA GLY A 147 -0.71 -28.62 0.67
C GLY A 147 0.41 -29.26 1.50
N LEU A 148 1.57 -28.60 1.62
CA LEU A 148 2.72 -29.10 2.38
C LEU A 148 2.73 -28.73 3.86
N LEU A 149 1.91 -27.76 4.29
CA LEU A 149 1.86 -27.34 5.70
C LEU A 149 1.04 -28.31 6.58
N ASN A 150 0.22 -29.18 5.98
CA ASN A 150 -0.52 -30.19 6.74
C ASN A 150 0.34 -31.43 7.07
N GLN A 151 -0.17 -32.29 7.95
CA GLN A 151 0.57 -33.47 8.42
C GLN A 151 0.93 -34.45 7.29
N GLU A 152 0.07 -34.61 6.29
CA GLU A 152 0.33 -35.50 5.16
C GLU A 152 1.46 -34.96 4.29
N GLY A 153 1.39 -33.70 3.89
CA GLY A 153 2.42 -33.03 3.10
C GLY A 153 3.77 -33.00 3.82
N ARG A 154 3.77 -32.74 5.14
CA ARG A 154 4.97 -32.87 5.97
C ARG A 154 5.56 -34.27 5.90
N ASN A 155 4.75 -35.32 6.04
CA ASN A 155 5.23 -36.70 5.98
C ASN A 155 5.80 -37.05 4.60
N GLN A 156 5.20 -36.52 3.53
CA GLN A 156 5.74 -36.68 2.17
C GLN A 156 7.10 -36.01 2.00
N TRP A 157 7.26 -34.79 2.53
CA TRP A 157 8.56 -34.12 2.54
C TRP A 157 9.58 -34.91 3.36
N LEU A 158 9.27 -35.34 4.58
CA LEU A 158 10.23 -36.05 5.42
C LEU A 158 10.72 -37.37 4.81
N ARG A 159 9.91 -38.07 4.01
CA ARG A 159 10.33 -39.27 3.25
C ARG A 159 11.38 -38.98 2.17
N THR A 160 11.51 -37.73 1.73
CA THR A 160 12.56 -37.32 0.79
C THR A 160 13.93 -37.16 1.48
N LEU A 161 13.95 -37.15 2.81
CA LEU A 161 15.16 -37.17 3.63
C LEU A 161 15.43 -38.60 4.11
N ASP A 162 16.71 -39.02 4.20
CA ASP A 162 17.09 -40.37 4.63
C ASP A 162 16.51 -40.74 6.01
N GLU A 163 15.87 -41.91 6.12
CA GLU A 163 15.11 -42.38 7.30
C GLU A 163 15.96 -42.54 8.59
N SER A 164 17.29 -42.52 8.49
CA SER A 164 18.23 -42.75 9.61
C SER A 164 18.56 -41.49 10.42
N SER A 165 17.96 -40.34 10.07
CA SER A 165 18.31 -39.05 10.64
C SER A 165 17.53 -38.75 11.93
N PRO A 166 18.15 -38.20 13.01
CA PRO A 166 17.45 -37.71 14.22
C PRO A 166 16.52 -36.50 13.96
N LEU A 167 16.21 -36.23 12.70
CA LEU A 167 15.64 -35.00 12.18
C LEU A 167 14.18 -35.17 11.70
N ASN A 168 13.49 -36.21 12.19
CA ASN A 168 12.06 -36.47 11.95
C ASN A 168 11.11 -35.47 12.66
N GLN A 169 11.66 -34.48 13.36
CA GLN A 169 10.91 -33.44 14.07
C GLN A 169 10.78 -32.12 13.30
N ARG A 170 11.44 -31.99 12.13
CA ARG A 170 11.41 -30.75 11.34
C ARG A 170 10.00 -30.31 10.97
N MET A 171 9.81 -29.01 10.92
CA MET A 171 8.58 -28.35 10.54
C MET A 171 8.80 -27.41 9.36
N ALA A 172 7.74 -27.23 8.58
CA ALA A 172 7.66 -26.20 7.55
C ALA A 172 6.69 -25.12 8.01
N TYR A 173 7.09 -23.87 7.85
CA TYR A 173 6.30 -22.69 8.18
C TYR A 173 6.11 -21.83 6.94
N ARG A 174 5.07 -21.01 6.95
CA ARG A 174 4.92 -19.89 6.02
C ARG A 174 4.77 -18.60 6.81
N GLY A 175 5.37 -17.51 6.34
CA GLY A 175 5.24 -16.22 6.98
C GLY A 175 6.31 -15.24 6.54
N LEU A 176 6.60 -14.25 7.39
CA LEU A 176 7.55 -13.19 7.08
C LEU A 176 9.00 -13.65 7.27
N ILE A 177 9.80 -13.46 6.21
CA ILE A 177 11.24 -13.58 6.16
C ILE A 177 11.80 -12.18 6.00
N ALA A 178 12.61 -11.72 6.95
CA ALA A 178 13.29 -10.44 6.88
C ALA A 178 14.68 -10.62 6.26
N SER A 179 14.97 -9.88 5.19
CA SER A 179 16.23 -9.99 4.46
C SER A 179 17.02 -8.69 4.48
N SER A 180 18.33 -8.78 4.68
CA SER A 180 19.24 -7.63 4.65
C SER A 180 20.57 -7.96 3.97
N THR A 181 21.27 -6.95 3.45
CA THR A 181 22.59 -7.14 2.83
C THR A 181 23.70 -7.45 3.84
N GLN A 182 23.42 -7.29 5.13
CA GLN A 182 24.31 -7.56 6.25
C GLN A 182 23.56 -8.39 7.29
N PHE A 183 24.24 -9.32 7.96
CA PHE A 183 23.62 -10.04 9.08
C PHE A 183 23.21 -9.08 10.19
N LEU A 184 22.13 -9.42 10.90
CA LEU A 184 21.77 -8.83 12.18
C LEU A 184 22.23 -9.81 13.26
N ASP A 185 23.13 -9.37 14.14
CA ASP A 185 23.87 -10.21 15.10
C ASP A 185 23.48 -9.95 16.56
N ASP A 186 22.58 -9.00 16.80
CA ASP A 186 22.04 -8.68 18.11
C ASP A 186 20.83 -9.58 18.42
N ALA A 187 21.01 -10.53 19.33
CA ALA A 187 19.98 -11.50 19.71
C ALA A 187 18.78 -10.85 20.40
N ASP A 188 19.01 -9.86 21.27
CA ASP A 188 17.93 -9.19 22.00
C ASP A 188 17.10 -8.32 21.06
N LEU A 189 17.74 -7.70 20.08
CA LEU A 189 17.05 -7.00 19.01
C LEU A 189 16.24 -7.98 18.14
N ILE A 190 16.84 -9.08 17.67
CA ILE A 190 16.12 -10.08 16.85
C ILE A 190 14.88 -10.60 17.56
N ASN A 191 15.02 -11.03 18.82
CA ASN A 191 13.90 -11.56 19.60
C ASN A 191 12.73 -10.56 19.68
N ARG A 192 13.02 -9.28 19.90
CA ARG A 192 11.98 -8.23 19.91
C ARG A 192 11.37 -8.02 18.53
N LEU A 193 12.19 -7.98 17.48
CA LEU A 193 11.70 -7.73 16.12
C LEU A 193 10.80 -8.87 15.62
N GLU A 194 11.10 -10.12 15.97
CA GLU A 194 10.24 -11.27 15.65
C GLU A 194 8.85 -11.13 16.26
N ASP A 195 8.76 -10.84 17.56
CA ASP A 195 7.49 -10.65 18.26
C ASP A 195 6.72 -9.42 17.75
N GLU A 196 7.39 -8.27 17.63
CA GLU A 196 6.76 -7.00 17.26
C GLU A 196 6.26 -6.97 15.81
N ASN A 197 6.89 -7.72 14.90
CA ASN A 197 6.62 -7.67 13.46
C ASN A 197 6.15 -9.01 12.88
N ASN A 198 5.97 -10.03 13.70
CA ASN A 198 5.60 -11.39 13.28
C ASN A 198 6.57 -11.96 12.22
N ILE A 199 7.87 -11.72 12.42
CA ILE A 199 8.95 -12.25 11.57
C ILE A 199 9.33 -13.65 12.05
N LEU A 200 9.44 -14.60 11.13
CA LEU A 200 9.83 -15.97 11.44
C LEU A 200 11.34 -16.19 11.35
N CYS A 201 12.04 -15.49 10.45
CA CYS A 201 13.50 -15.61 10.37
C CYS A 201 14.14 -14.44 9.64
N PHE A 202 15.45 -14.31 9.83
CA PHE A 202 16.31 -13.33 9.18
C PHE A 202 17.32 -14.00 8.27
N GLU A 203 17.53 -13.46 7.07
CA GLU A 203 18.49 -13.99 6.10
C GLU A 203 19.13 -12.89 5.25
N THR A 204 20.05 -13.23 4.34
CA THR A 204 20.85 -12.22 3.61
C THR A 204 20.94 -12.38 2.10
N ASN A 205 20.21 -13.32 1.52
CA ASN A 205 20.33 -13.64 0.10
C ASN A 205 19.27 -12.94 -0.75
N ALA A 206 18.08 -12.66 -0.22
CA ALA A 206 17.01 -12.01 -0.97
C ALA A 206 17.17 -10.49 -1.06
N ALA A 207 17.86 -9.87 -0.10
CA ALA A 207 18.08 -8.44 -0.09
C ALA A 207 18.79 -8.02 -1.38
N SER A 208 18.26 -6.99 -2.03
CA SER A 208 18.69 -6.44 -3.32
C SER A 208 18.06 -7.07 -4.57
N MET A 209 17.17 -8.06 -4.47
CA MET A 209 16.45 -8.52 -5.68
C MET A 209 15.46 -7.44 -6.16
N LYS A 210 15.36 -7.30 -7.49
CA LYS A 210 14.37 -6.41 -8.13
C LYS A 210 13.04 -7.10 -8.41
N SER A 211 13.09 -8.41 -8.68
CA SER A 211 11.92 -9.17 -9.13
C SER A 211 10.91 -9.37 -8.01
N GLN A 212 9.70 -8.85 -8.22
CA GLN A 212 8.62 -8.81 -7.21
C GLN A 212 7.94 -10.16 -6.93
N SER A 213 8.40 -11.27 -7.54
CA SER A 213 7.65 -12.55 -7.57
C SER A 213 8.49 -13.82 -7.33
N LEU A 214 9.73 -13.68 -6.80
CA LEU A 214 10.49 -14.83 -6.32
C LEU A 214 9.95 -15.32 -4.97
N VAL A 215 9.94 -16.64 -4.78
CA VAL A 215 9.61 -17.27 -3.50
C VAL A 215 10.90 -17.61 -2.77
N VAL A 216 11.08 -17.02 -1.60
CA VAL A 216 12.24 -17.33 -0.73
C VAL A 216 11.91 -18.55 0.12
N VAL A 217 12.79 -19.54 0.10
CA VAL A 217 12.70 -20.73 0.95
C VAL A 217 13.95 -20.80 1.81
N ALA A 218 13.76 -20.55 3.09
CA ALA A 218 14.83 -20.41 4.07
C ALA A 218 14.91 -21.64 4.97
N GLY A 219 16.09 -22.25 5.05
CA GLY A 219 16.42 -23.25 6.07
C GLY A 219 17.07 -22.59 7.26
N ILE A 220 16.58 -22.88 8.47
CA ILE A 220 17.12 -22.30 9.71
C ILE A 220 18.45 -22.98 10.04
N ALA A 221 19.53 -22.23 9.86
CA ALA A 221 20.91 -22.71 10.02
C ALA A 221 21.42 -22.55 11.46
N GLY A 222 20.85 -21.62 12.22
CA GLY A 222 21.29 -21.28 13.58
C GLY A 222 20.34 -20.29 14.23
N TYR A 223 20.73 -19.84 15.43
CA TYR A 223 19.99 -18.84 16.17
C TYR A 223 20.73 -17.50 16.23
N ALA A 224 19.97 -16.42 16.36
CA ALA A 224 20.51 -15.08 16.57
C ALA A 224 21.52 -15.01 17.73
N GLY A 225 22.58 -14.21 17.57
CA GLY A 225 23.65 -14.03 18.57
C GLY A 225 24.61 -15.20 18.75
N SER A 226 24.44 -16.32 18.02
CA SER A 226 25.43 -17.39 17.99
C SER A 226 26.50 -17.11 16.92
N ASN A 227 27.78 -17.15 17.31
CA ASN A 227 28.90 -16.86 16.40
C ASN A 227 29.13 -17.96 15.32
N GLN A 228 28.36 -19.05 15.34
CA GLN A 228 28.47 -20.17 14.40
C GLN A 228 27.08 -20.74 14.07
N SER A 229 26.86 -21.06 12.80
CA SER A 229 25.69 -21.84 12.37
C SER A 229 25.70 -23.21 13.05
N CYS A 230 24.57 -23.61 13.62
CA CYS A 230 24.40 -24.91 14.26
C CYS A 230 24.48 -26.07 13.24
N LEU A 231 24.09 -25.82 11.99
CA LEU A 231 24.19 -26.78 10.89
C LEU A 231 25.15 -26.28 9.81
N ALA A 232 25.82 -27.21 9.14
CA ALA A 232 26.63 -26.89 7.97
C ALA A 232 25.72 -26.43 6.81
N SER A 233 26.16 -25.44 6.03
CA SER A 233 25.35 -24.89 4.92
C SER A 233 24.94 -25.94 3.88
N ALA A 234 25.76 -26.97 3.66
CA ALA A 234 25.44 -28.11 2.80
C ALA A 234 24.29 -28.96 3.34
N GLU A 235 24.21 -29.15 4.66
CA GLU A 235 23.11 -29.86 5.30
C GLU A 235 21.82 -29.06 5.22
N VAL A 236 21.87 -27.75 5.51
CA VAL A 236 20.72 -26.84 5.34
C VAL A 236 20.26 -26.82 3.89
N CYS A 237 21.19 -26.77 2.94
CA CYS A 237 20.87 -26.88 1.52
C CYS A 237 20.12 -28.18 1.19
N LYS A 238 20.61 -29.34 1.67
CA LYS A 238 19.93 -30.63 1.46
C LYS A 238 18.50 -30.58 1.98
N ILE A 239 18.26 -30.02 3.17
CA ILE A 239 16.92 -29.88 3.77
C ILE A 239 16.00 -29.02 2.88
N VAL A 240 16.45 -27.83 2.48
CA VAL A 240 15.66 -26.88 1.70
C VAL A 240 15.37 -27.41 0.30
N ILE A 241 16.37 -27.99 -0.38
CA ILE A 241 16.18 -28.61 -1.69
C ILE A 241 15.23 -29.81 -1.61
N SER A 242 15.32 -30.63 -0.56
CA SER A 242 14.38 -31.73 -0.33
C SER A 242 12.95 -31.22 -0.20
N TYR A 243 12.74 -30.12 0.54
CA TYR A 243 11.44 -29.45 0.65
C TYR A 243 10.96 -28.93 -0.71
N LEU A 244 11.81 -28.20 -1.44
CA LEU A 244 11.50 -27.67 -2.77
C LEU A 244 11.18 -28.77 -3.79
N SER A 245 11.90 -29.88 -3.74
CA SER A 245 11.67 -31.05 -4.59
C SER A 245 10.29 -31.66 -4.31
N CYS A 246 9.88 -31.71 -3.04
CA CYS A 246 8.53 -32.12 -2.66
C CYS A 246 7.48 -31.08 -3.10
N LEU A 247 7.73 -29.79 -2.87
CA LEU A 247 6.85 -28.68 -3.22
C LEU A 247 6.54 -28.64 -4.73
N ILE A 248 7.57 -28.73 -5.56
CA ILE A 248 7.42 -28.73 -7.02
C ILE A 248 6.56 -29.91 -7.49
N ARG A 249 6.67 -31.09 -6.86
CA ARG A 249 5.79 -32.23 -7.18
C ARG A 249 4.32 -31.99 -6.84
N HIS A 250 4.02 -31.05 -5.94
CA HIS A 250 2.66 -30.62 -5.61
C HIS A 250 2.15 -29.47 -6.50
N VAL A 251 3.04 -28.76 -7.20
CA VAL A 251 2.64 -27.75 -8.19
C VAL A 251 1.99 -28.46 -9.38
N ASN A 252 0.79 -28.03 -9.77
CA ASN A 252 0.11 -28.59 -10.93
C ASN A 252 0.83 -28.16 -12.24
N ALA A 253 1.34 -29.14 -12.99
CA ALA A 253 2.15 -28.94 -14.20
C ALA A 253 1.40 -28.26 -15.36
N ASN A 254 0.07 -28.43 -15.45
CA ASN A 254 -0.72 -27.73 -16.45
C ASN A 254 -1.10 -26.33 -15.99
N ALA A 255 -1.35 -26.16 -14.69
CA ALA A 255 -1.78 -24.90 -14.12
C ALA A 255 -0.67 -23.84 -14.14
N ILE A 256 0.58 -24.22 -13.86
CA ILE A 256 1.73 -23.31 -13.87
C ILE A 256 1.94 -22.63 -15.24
N LEU A 257 1.47 -23.22 -16.34
CA LEU A 257 1.57 -22.63 -17.68
C LEU A 257 0.70 -21.38 -17.87
N PHE A 258 -0.31 -21.20 -17.02
CA PHE A 258 -1.18 -20.00 -17.01
C PHE A 258 -0.60 -18.84 -16.19
N GLU A 259 0.43 -19.10 -15.38
CA GLU A 259 1.16 -18.04 -14.69
C GLU A 259 1.92 -17.15 -15.68
N VAL A 260 2.14 -15.91 -15.28
CA VAL A 260 2.90 -14.94 -16.08
C VAL A 260 4.39 -15.26 -15.97
N PRO A 261 5.14 -15.26 -17.09
CA PRO A 261 6.61 -15.32 -17.04
C PRO A 261 7.19 -14.27 -16.12
N LEU A 262 8.13 -14.66 -15.26
CA LEU A 262 8.78 -13.75 -14.32
C LEU A 262 9.43 -12.57 -15.05
N ALA A 263 10.05 -12.83 -16.20
CA ALA A 263 10.67 -11.82 -17.06
C ALA A 263 9.66 -10.80 -17.64
N ASN A 264 8.35 -11.09 -17.58
CA ASN A 264 7.30 -10.24 -18.11
C ASN A 264 6.63 -9.37 -17.05
N TYR A 265 6.99 -9.48 -15.77
CA TYR A 265 6.53 -8.52 -14.77
C TYR A 265 7.12 -7.14 -15.00
N TYR A 266 6.33 -6.12 -14.67
CA TYR A 266 6.76 -4.74 -14.67
C TYR A 266 7.59 -4.45 -13.41
N GLU A 267 8.77 -3.85 -13.59
CA GLU A 267 9.61 -3.37 -12.51
C GLU A 267 9.68 -1.84 -12.53
N TYR A 268 9.46 -1.20 -11.38
CA TYR A 268 9.53 0.25 -11.28
C TYR A 268 10.96 0.74 -11.47
N GLN A 269 11.12 1.76 -12.31
CA GLN A 269 12.38 2.47 -12.42
C GLN A 269 12.62 3.33 -11.17
N HIS A 270 13.90 3.47 -10.79
CA HIS A 270 14.30 4.30 -9.66
C HIS A 270 13.71 5.70 -9.75
N PHE A 271 13.16 6.17 -8.63
CA PHE A 271 12.58 7.50 -8.52
C PHE A 271 13.57 8.48 -7.89
N ASP A 272 13.91 9.54 -8.62
CA ASP A 272 14.68 10.66 -8.10
C ASP A 272 13.89 11.40 -7.00
N LEU A 273 14.41 11.35 -5.78
CA LEU A 273 13.82 11.96 -4.58
C LEU A 273 14.38 13.37 -4.29
N ASP A 274 15.35 13.87 -5.07
CA ASP A 274 16.01 15.15 -4.77
C ASP A 274 15.16 16.36 -5.16
N ARG A 275 14.14 16.15 -6.00
CA ARG A 275 13.15 17.14 -6.43
C ARG A 275 11.72 16.65 -6.19
N PRO A 276 10.74 17.56 -6.01
CA PRO A 276 9.34 17.20 -5.79
C PRO A 276 8.69 16.65 -7.07
N GLY A 277 9.06 15.43 -7.44
CA GLY A 277 8.49 14.70 -8.57
C GLY A 277 7.38 13.74 -8.15
N PHE A 278 6.60 13.32 -9.14
CA PHE A 278 5.65 12.19 -9.05
C PHE A 278 5.63 11.44 -10.39
N ARG A 279 4.94 10.30 -10.49
CA ARG A 279 4.69 9.63 -11.79
C ARG A 279 3.25 9.87 -12.24
N LEU A 280 3.03 9.84 -13.54
CA LEU A 280 1.72 9.85 -14.19
C LEU A 280 1.59 8.65 -15.11
N ILE A 281 0.36 8.17 -15.29
CA ILE A 281 0.05 7.17 -16.30
C ILE A 281 -0.60 7.82 -17.53
N SER A 282 -0.18 7.40 -18.72
CA SER A 282 -0.92 7.60 -19.96
C SER A 282 -1.78 6.36 -20.18
N LEU A 283 -3.01 6.36 -19.67
CA LEU A 283 -3.98 5.29 -19.85
C LEU A 283 -4.34 5.20 -21.34
N GLY A 284 -3.99 4.07 -21.97
CA GLY A 284 -4.20 3.85 -23.39
C GLY A 284 -5.68 3.71 -23.73
N LYS A 285 -6.08 4.27 -24.86
CA LYS A 285 -7.42 4.08 -25.43
C LYS A 285 -7.75 2.61 -25.70
N GLY A 286 -9.03 2.25 -25.66
CA GLY A 286 -9.48 0.91 -26.02
C GLY A 286 -10.87 0.57 -25.50
N PHE A 287 -11.40 -0.56 -25.95
CA PHE A 287 -12.74 -1.05 -25.60
C PHE A 287 -12.71 -2.01 -24.41
N ASN A 288 -13.81 -2.14 -23.65
CA ASN A 288 -13.88 -2.97 -22.43
C ASN A 288 -13.46 -4.45 -22.59
N SER A 289 -13.51 -5.01 -23.79
CA SER A 289 -13.04 -6.36 -24.12
C SER A 289 -11.51 -6.48 -24.20
N GLU A 290 -10.81 -5.37 -24.38
CA GLU A 290 -9.36 -5.33 -24.54
C GLU A 290 -8.67 -5.14 -23.19
N PRO A 291 -7.48 -5.75 -22.97
CA PRO A 291 -6.68 -5.53 -21.77
C PRO A 291 -6.42 -4.05 -21.53
N VAL A 292 -6.43 -3.62 -20.26
CA VAL A 292 -6.06 -2.25 -19.91
C VAL A 292 -4.55 -2.10 -20.03
N GLN A 293 -4.12 -1.08 -20.77
CA GLN A 293 -2.71 -0.78 -21.00
C GLN A 293 -2.42 0.68 -20.66
N TYR A 294 -1.24 0.99 -20.16
CA TYR A 294 -0.78 2.35 -19.96
C TYR A 294 0.74 2.47 -20.07
N ARG A 295 1.22 3.70 -20.23
CA ARG A 295 2.65 4.05 -20.11
C ARG A 295 2.87 4.81 -18.82
N LEU A 296 3.94 4.53 -18.09
CA LEU A 296 4.29 5.25 -16.86
C LEU A 296 5.43 6.22 -17.13
N PHE A 297 5.31 7.47 -16.68
CA PHE A 297 6.35 8.48 -16.87
C PHE A 297 6.44 9.43 -15.68
N GLN A 298 7.60 10.06 -15.49
CA GLN A 298 7.85 10.99 -14.40
C GLN A 298 7.41 12.41 -14.77
N ALA A 299 6.83 13.11 -13.81
CA ALA A 299 6.44 14.51 -13.86
C ALA A 299 6.92 15.25 -12.60
N TYR A 300 6.90 16.58 -12.62
CA TYR A 300 7.44 17.40 -11.53
C TYR A 300 6.44 18.47 -11.10
N LEU A 301 6.41 18.72 -9.79
CA LEU A 301 5.76 19.89 -9.25
C LEU A 301 6.61 21.14 -9.57
N PRO A 302 6.00 22.33 -9.72
CA PRO A 302 6.71 23.57 -9.94
C PRO A 302 7.68 23.85 -8.80
N GLU A 303 8.87 24.33 -9.12
CA GLU A 303 9.78 24.85 -8.10
C GLU A 303 9.15 26.09 -7.45
N GLU A 304 9.20 26.18 -6.12
CA GLU A 304 8.77 27.38 -5.40
C GLU A 304 9.79 28.50 -5.65
N GLU A 305 9.74 29.17 -6.80
CA GLU A 305 10.49 30.41 -6.98
C GLU A 305 9.95 31.48 -6.02
N SER A 306 10.89 32.06 -5.28
CA SER A 306 10.69 33.07 -4.25
C SER A 306 9.83 34.27 -4.73
N ASN A 307 8.85 34.65 -3.91
CA ASN A 307 8.22 35.98 -3.80
C ASN A 307 8.30 36.90 -5.03
N ARG A 308 7.18 37.10 -5.73
CA ARG A 308 6.65 38.44 -6.07
C ARG A 308 5.19 38.35 -6.51
N ALA A 309 4.49 39.43 -6.18
CA ALA A 309 3.06 39.65 -6.31
C ALA A 309 2.54 39.31 -7.72
N ASP A 310 1.46 38.53 -7.78
CA ASP A 310 0.30 38.72 -8.65
C ASP A 310 -0.61 37.47 -8.52
N GLU A 311 -1.57 37.53 -7.60
CA GLU A 311 -2.43 36.40 -7.20
C GLU A 311 -3.51 35.99 -8.22
N VAL A 312 -3.53 36.55 -9.44
CA VAL A 312 -4.69 36.42 -10.34
C VAL A 312 -4.46 35.45 -11.52
N ASN A 313 -3.23 35.04 -11.84
CA ASN A 313 -2.95 34.20 -13.03
C ASN A 313 -1.97 33.03 -12.82
N LYS A 314 -1.96 32.44 -11.62
CA LYS A 314 -1.02 31.37 -11.25
C LYS A 314 -1.18 30.03 -12.00
N HIS A 315 -2.11 29.87 -12.94
CA HIS A 315 -2.48 28.55 -13.50
C HIS A 315 -2.08 28.32 -14.95
N ASN A 316 -1.75 29.35 -15.73
CA ASN A 316 -1.33 29.17 -17.13
C ASN A 316 0.20 29.16 -17.31
N ASP A 317 0.97 29.58 -16.31
CA ASP A 317 2.44 29.69 -16.37
C ASP A 317 3.20 28.62 -15.54
N LEU A 318 2.48 27.75 -14.83
CA LEU A 318 3.11 26.61 -14.16
C LEU A 318 3.30 25.52 -15.21
N ASN A 319 4.54 25.18 -15.54
CA ASN A 319 4.92 24.13 -16.49
C ASN A 319 4.59 22.70 -15.97
N ILE A 320 3.37 22.51 -15.46
CA ILE A 320 2.80 21.22 -15.04
C ILE A 320 2.07 20.60 -16.23
N ILE A 321 2.28 19.31 -16.41
CA ILE A 321 1.51 18.50 -17.37
C ILE A 321 0.06 18.42 -16.87
N PRO A 322 -0.98 18.74 -17.67
CA PRO A 322 -2.37 18.55 -17.28
C PRO A 322 -2.71 17.07 -17.01
N TYR A 323 -3.38 16.78 -15.89
CA TYR A 323 -3.78 15.42 -15.51
C TYR A 323 -5.04 15.42 -14.63
N GLU A 324 -5.69 14.25 -14.56
CA GLU A 324 -6.78 13.99 -13.62
C GLU A 324 -6.28 12.99 -12.55
N ALA A 325 -6.78 13.07 -11.32
CA ALA A 325 -6.37 12.18 -10.23
C ALA A 325 -7.51 11.25 -9.83
N LEU A 326 -7.25 9.94 -9.73
CA LEU A 326 -8.23 8.96 -9.29
C LEU A 326 -8.32 8.93 -7.77
N SER A 327 -9.55 8.91 -7.26
CA SER A 327 -9.92 8.67 -5.87
C SER A 327 -10.84 7.47 -5.84
N TYR A 328 -10.47 6.37 -5.18
CA TYR A 328 -11.30 5.16 -5.16
C TYR A 328 -11.21 4.42 -3.81
N CYS A 329 -12.17 3.53 -3.52
CA CYS A 329 -12.07 2.66 -2.35
C CYS A 329 -11.32 1.39 -2.74
N TRP A 330 -10.28 1.04 -1.97
CA TRP A 330 -9.45 -0.14 -2.26
C TRP A 330 -10.18 -1.48 -2.05
N GLY A 331 -11.37 -1.47 -1.45
CA GLY A 331 -12.16 -2.67 -1.19
C GLY A 331 -11.49 -3.62 -0.19
N ASP A 332 -11.78 -4.91 -0.29
CA ASP A 332 -10.98 -5.95 0.37
C ASP A 332 -9.61 -6.02 -0.32
N SER A 333 -8.71 -5.16 0.16
CA SER A 333 -7.45 -4.72 -0.46
C SER A 333 -6.36 -5.79 -0.53
N THR A 334 -6.65 -7.02 -0.12
CA THR A 334 -5.61 -8.04 0.07
C THR A 334 -5.29 -8.85 -1.19
N ARG A 335 -6.18 -8.88 -2.20
CA ARG A 335 -6.01 -9.74 -3.38
C ARG A 335 -5.68 -8.97 -4.66
N LEU A 336 -4.38 -8.83 -4.95
CA LEU A 336 -3.88 -8.46 -6.27
C LEU A 336 -4.11 -9.63 -7.24
N CYS A 337 -5.19 -9.58 -8.03
CA CYS A 337 -5.67 -10.72 -8.83
C CYS A 337 -6.11 -10.38 -10.25
N ARG A 338 -5.89 -9.13 -10.68
CA ARG A 338 -6.17 -8.68 -12.04
C ARG A 338 -4.90 -8.12 -12.65
N THR A 339 -4.75 -8.22 -13.95
CA THR A 339 -3.56 -7.77 -14.66
C THR A 339 -3.86 -6.54 -15.52
N VAL A 340 -2.89 -5.65 -15.57
CA VAL A 340 -2.81 -4.52 -16.50
C VAL A 340 -1.43 -4.53 -17.16
N LEU A 341 -1.32 -3.90 -18.33
CA LEU A 341 -0.06 -3.82 -19.06
C LEU A 341 0.58 -2.44 -18.93
N VAL A 342 1.83 -2.41 -18.50
CA VAL A 342 2.66 -1.21 -18.36
C VAL A 342 3.83 -1.34 -19.31
N ASP A 343 3.84 -0.54 -20.37
CA ASP A 343 4.86 -0.63 -21.42
C ASP A 343 5.06 -2.07 -21.97
N GLY A 344 3.96 -2.83 -22.04
CA GLY A 344 3.93 -4.24 -22.50
C GLY A 344 4.27 -5.28 -21.43
N LYS A 345 4.63 -4.87 -20.21
CA LYS A 345 4.88 -5.76 -19.05
C LYS A 345 3.67 -5.85 -18.14
N VAL A 346 3.54 -6.93 -17.39
CA VAL A 346 2.38 -7.21 -16.54
C VAL A 346 2.58 -6.58 -15.15
N LEU A 347 1.56 -5.86 -14.68
CA LEU A 347 1.44 -5.44 -13.29
C LEU A 347 0.12 -5.98 -12.73
N PHE A 348 0.15 -6.48 -11.50
CA PHE A 348 -1.06 -6.89 -10.80
C PHE A 348 -1.73 -5.73 -10.08
N VAL A 349 -3.05 -5.66 -10.17
CA VAL A 349 -3.91 -4.67 -9.54
C VAL A 349 -5.10 -5.34 -8.86
N THR A 350 -5.79 -4.59 -8.00
CA THR A 350 -7.07 -5.04 -7.44
C THR A 350 -8.17 -5.01 -8.49
N GLU A 351 -9.24 -5.78 -8.27
CA GLU A 351 -10.43 -5.75 -9.12
C GLU A 351 -11.07 -4.35 -9.18
N TYR A 352 -11.21 -3.68 -8.03
CA TYR A 352 -11.75 -2.32 -7.94
C TYR A 352 -10.97 -1.31 -8.78
N LEU A 353 -9.64 -1.44 -8.83
CA LEU A 353 -8.82 -0.55 -9.65
C LEU A 353 -8.97 -0.88 -11.14
N LEU A 354 -9.00 -2.16 -11.53
CA LEU A 354 -9.24 -2.53 -12.92
C LEU A 354 -10.58 -1.98 -13.42
N ASP A 355 -11.63 -2.09 -12.63
CA ASP A 355 -12.97 -1.58 -12.98
C ASP A 355 -12.97 -0.06 -13.13
N ALA A 356 -12.29 0.64 -12.22
CA ALA A 356 -12.11 2.09 -12.32
C ALA A 356 -11.39 2.48 -13.61
N LEU A 357 -10.28 1.81 -13.94
CA LEU A 357 -9.52 2.08 -15.16
C LEU A 357 -10.34 1.79 -16.42
N LYS A 358 -11.14 0.71 -16.44
CA LYS A 358 -12.04 0.41 -17.57
C LYS A 358 -13.11 1.49 -17.74
N SER A 359 -13.71 1.95 -16.64
CA SER A 359 -14.69 3.05 -16.67
C SER A 359 -14.09 4.38 -17.14
N LEU A 360 -12.83 4.63 -16.82
CA LEU A 360 -12.12 5.84 -17.21
C LEU A 360 -11.54 5.78 -18.63
N ARG A 361 -11.23 4.59 -19.14
CA ARG A 361 -10.65 4.42 -20.47
C ARG A 361 -11.61 4.92 -21.54
N ARG A 362 -11.10 5.75 -22.45
CA ARG A 362 -11.85 6.24 -23.62
C ARG A 362 -11.55 5.35 -24.82
N ASN A 363 -12.50 5.24 -25.74
CA ASN A 363 -12.36 4.36 -26.90
C ASN A 363 -11.30 4.85 -27.90
N TYR A 364 -11.09 6.16 -28.00
CA TYR A 364 -10.35 6.77 -29.12
C TYR A 364 -9.20 7.70 -28.72
N GLU A 365 -9.01 7.97 -27.43
CA GLU A 365 -7.98 8.86 -26.94
C GLU A 365 -7.40 8.38 -25.61
N ASP A 366 -6.11 8.63 -25.42
CA ASP A 366 -5.42 8.33 -24.17
C ASP A 366 -5.78 9.37 -23.11
N ARG A 367 -5.68 9.00 -21.83
CA ARG A 367 -5.88 9.91 -20.70
C ARG A 367 -4.67 9.94 -19.80
N ILE A 368 -4.29 11.13 -19.36
CA ILE A 368 -3.23 11.30 -18.37
C ILE A 368 -3.86 11.28 -16.98
N LEU A 369 -3.52 10.28 -16.19
CA LEU A 369 -4.07 10.08 -14.85
C LEU A 369 -2.96 9.98 -13.81
N TRP A 370 -3.26 10.43 -12.60
CA TRP A 370 -2.56 10.05 -11.39
C TRP A 370 -3.37 9.01 -10.63
N VAL A 371 -2.76 7.87 -10.33
CA VAL A 371 -3.35 6.78 -9.56
C VAL A 371 -2.31 6.31 -8.55
N ASP A 372 -2.55 6.55 -7.26
CA ASP A 372 -1.63 6.23 -6.16
C ASP A 372 -1.04 4.80 -6.24
N ALA A 373 -1.88 3.80 -6.50
CA ALA A 373 -1.50 2.39 -6.58
C ALA A 373 -0.61 2.04 -7.80
N LEU A 374 -0.53 2.91 -8.81
CA LEU A 374 0.24 2.69 -10.05
C LEU A 374 1.39 3.68 -10.23
N CYS A 375 1.25 4.90 -9.69
CA CYS A 375 2.22 5.97 -9.84
C CYS A 375 3.31 5.91 -8.76
N ILE A 376 3.01 5.27 -7.63
CA ILE A 376 3.94 5.07 -6.52
C ILE A 376 4.38 3.61 -6.53
N ASP A 377 5.68 3.37 -6.45
CA ASP A 377 6.20 2.03 -6.17
C ASP A 377 5.83 1.65 -4.74
N GLN A 378 4.71 0.95 -4.61
CA GLN A 378 4.17 0.52 -3.33
C GLN A 378 5.06 -0.50 -2.61
N SER A 379 6.07 -1.07 -3.29
CA SER A 379 7.06 -1.97 -2.70
C SER A 379 8.23 -1.22 -2.07
N ASN A 380 8.49 0.04 -2.45
CA ASN A 380 9.58 0.85 -1.93
C ASN A 380 9.08 1.79 -0.82
N VAL A 381 9.47 1.50 0.43
CA VAL A 381 8.97 2.24 1.61
C VAL A 381 9.42 3.70 1.60
N ARG A 382 10.64 3.98 1.13
CA ARG A 382 11.19 5.34 1.09
C ARG A 382 10.47 6.19 0.04
N GLU A 383 10.27 5.63 -1.16
CA GLU A 383 9.50 6.30 -2.21
C GLU A 383 8.08 6.56 -1.75
N ARG A 384 7.39 5.54 -1.21
CA ARG A 384 6.02 5.66 -0.71
C ARG A 384 5.90 6.78 0.33
N GLY A 385 6.77 6.80 1.33
CA GLY A 385 6.77 7.84 2.37
C GLY A 385 6.97 9.25 1.79
N HIS A 386 7.89 9.39 0.83
CA HIS A 386 8.12 10.66 0.14
C HIS A 386 6.88 11.10 -0.67
N GLN A 387 6.30 10.21 -1.48
CA GLN A 387 5.13 10.50 -2.32
C GLN A 387 3.88 10.86 -1.50
N VAL A 388 3.65 10.17 -0.37
CA VAL A 388 2.55 10.50 0.56
C VAL A 388 2.69 11.92 1.10
N GLY A 389 3.91 12.38 1.37
CA GLY A 389 4.17 13.76 1.80
C GLY A 389 3.75 14.82 0.78
N TRP A 390 3.72 14.48 -0.51
CA TRP A 390 3.35 15.37 -1.62
C TRP A 390 1.91 15.17 -2.11
N MET A 391 1.21 14.13 -1.65
CA MET A 391 -0.11 13.73 -2.15
C MET A 391 -1.12 14.89 -2.15
N GLY A 392 -1.14 15.71 -1.10
CA GLY A 392 -2.00 16.89 -1.05
C GLY A 392 -1.77 17.87 -2.22
N LYS A 393 -0.50 18.10 -2.60
CA LYS A 393 -0.15 18.93 -3.76
C LYS A 393 -0.51 18.27 -5.08
N VAL A 394 -0.35 16.96 -5.20
CA VAL A 394 -0.74 16.22 -6.42
C VAL A 394 -2.25 16.33 -6.65
N TYR A 395 -3.09 16.23 -5.61
CA TYR A 395 -4.53 16.45 -5.76
C TYR A 395 -4.91 17.92 -5.97
N GLU A 396 -4.16 18.86 -5.39
CA GLU A 396 -4.33 20.30 -5.59
C GLU A 396 -4.13 20.70 -7.07
N TYR A 397 -3.08 20.18 -7.70
CA TYR A 397 -2.73 20.48 -9.10
C TYR A 397 -3.48 19.63 -10.13
N ALA A 398 -4.22 18.60 -9.73
CA ALA A 398 -5.06 17.84 -10.66
C ALA A 398 -6.16 18.74 -11.25
N ASP A 399 -6.46 18.58 -12.55
CA ASP A 399 -7.52 19.32 -13.23
C ASP A 399 -8.91 18.86 -12.79
N ASN A 400 -9.00 17.58 -12.40
CA ASN A 400 -10.20 16.97 -11.87
C ASN A 400 -9.83 15.78 -10.99
N VAL A 401 -10.50 15.65 -9.84
CA VAL A 401 -10.44 14.47 -8.98
C VAL A 401 -11.62 13.56 -9.29
N LEU A 402 -11.33 12.35 -9.73
CA LEU A 402 -12.31 11.37 -10.20
C LEU A 402 -12.63 10.41 -9.05
N CYS A 403 -13.72 10.65 -8.34
CA CYS A 403 -14.18 9.83 -7.21
C CYS A 403 -14.97 8.60 -7.72
N TRP A 404 -14.33 7.45 -7.77
CA TRP A 404 -14.93 6.18 -8.21
C TRP A 404 -15.57 5.42 -7.04
N LEU A 405 -16.90 5.25 -7.13
CA LEU A 405 -17.74 4.56 -6.15
C LEU A 405 -17.89 3.05 -6.46
N GLY A 406 -17.40 2.58 -7.60
CA GLY A 406 -17.52 1.18 -8.00
C GLY A 406 -18.88 0.81 -8.61
N HIS A 407 -19.19 -0.49 -8.57
CA HIS A 407 -20.48 -1.00 -9.02
C HIS A 407 -21.59 -0.69 -8.02
N VAL A 408 -22.73 -0.22 -8.54
CA VAL A 408 -23.93 0.03 -7.74
C VAL A 408 -24.96 -1.06 -8.00
N GLU A 409 -25.56 -1.61 -6.95
CA GLU A 409 -26.53 -2.72 -7.06
C GLU A 409 -27.88 -2.28 -7.66
N ARG A 410 -28.23 -1.00 -7.49
CA ARG A 410 -29.47 -0.40 -8.00
C ARG A 410 -29.16 0.57 -9.12
N THR A 411 -30.00 0.56 -10.14
CA THR A 411 -29.92 1.50 -11.26
C THR A 411 -30.07 2.93 -10.76
N ASN A 412 -29.03 3.73 -11.00
CA ASN A 412 -28.99 5.16 -10.67
C ASN A 412 -29.00 6.05 -11.93
N SER A 413 -29.20 5.46 -13.11
CA SER A 413 -29.16 6.16 -14.41
C SER A 413 -30.09 7.37 -14.49
N HIS A 414 -31.29 7.29 -13.89
CA HIS A 414 -32.24 8.40 -13.84
C HIS A 414 -31.72 9.55 -12.98
N LEU A 415 -31.19 9.27 -11.79
CA LEU A 415 -30.55 10.29 -10.96
C LEU A 415 -29.36 10.93 -11.68
N PHE A 416 -28.51 10.15 -12.32
CA PHE A 416 -27.36 10.67 -13.07
C PHE A 416 -27.80 11.58 -14.22
N SER A 417 -28.83 11.18 -14.97
CA SER A 417 -29.41 11.99 -16.06
C SER A 417 -29.99 13.31 -15.55
N LEU A 418 -30.66 13.29 -14.38
CA LEU A 418 -31.18 14.49 -13.72
C LEU A 418 -30.04 15.41 -13.26
N LEU A 419 -29.00 14.87 -12.61
CA LEU A 419 -27.86 15.66 -12.16
C LEU A 419 -27.08 16.29 -13.31
N GLN A 420 -26.94 15.57 -14.43
CA GLN A 420 -26.31 16.09 -15.65
C GLN A 420 -27.15 17.22 -16.28
N SER A 421 -28.47 17.03 -16.38
CA SER A 421 -29.39 18.06 -16.88
C SER A 421 -29.36 19.30 -15.99
N PHE A 422 -29.47 19.12 -14.67
CA PHE A 422 -29.34 20.19 -13.68
C PHE A 422 -28.00 20.93 -13.81
N LYS A 423 -26.88 20.21 -13.96
CA LYS A 423 -25.56 20.83 -14.12
C LYS A 423 -25.46 21.68 -15.39
N ARG A 424 -26.06 21.22 -16.48
CA ARG A 424 -26.11 21.89 -17.79
C ARG A 424 -26.98 23.14 -17.73
N ASP A 425 -28.12 23.06 -17.05
CA ASP A 425 -29.16 24.10 -17.09
C ASP A 425 -28.88 25.23 -16.07
N VAL A 426 -28.09 24.98 -15.03
CA VAL A 426 -27.64 26.03 -14.10
C VAL A 426 -26.56 26.93 -14.77
N PRO A 427 -26.76 28.27 -14.81
CA PRO A 427 -25.78 29.21 -15.35
C PRO A 427 -24.42 29.12 -14.64
N GLN A 428 -23.30 29.27 -15.37
CA GLN A 428 -21.96 29.11 -14.78
C GLN A 428 -21.71 30.03 -13.58
N VAL A 429 -22.14 31.29 -13.66
CA VAL A 429 -22.03 32.29 -12.58
C VAL A 429 -22.83 31.95 -11.32
N ALA A 430 -23.87 31.11 -11.43
CA ALA A 430 -24.69 30.71 -10.30
C ALA A 430 -23.90 29.85 -9.30
N TRP A 431 -23.00 29.00 -9.79
CA TRP A 431 -22.15 28.13 -8.98
C TRP A 431 -21.20 28.88 -8.03
N GLU A 432 -20.98 30.18 -8.28
CA GLU A 432 -20.11 31.02 -7.46
C GLU A 432 -20.88 32.02 -6.59
N ASN A 433 -22.04 32.49 -7.07
CA ASN A 433 -22.71 33.66 -6.52
C ASN A 433 -24.05 33.36 -5.82
N TRP A 434 -24.68 32.21 -6.07
CA TRP A 434 -25.93 31.87 -5.40
C TRP A 434 -25.65 31.26 -4.03
N LEU A 435 -26.43 31.67 -3.02
CA LEU A 435 -26.40 31.05 -1.69
C LEU A 435 -26.98 29.62 -1.76
N PRO A 436 -26.55 28.69 -0.90
CA PRO A 436 -27.05 27.30 -0.88
C PRO A 436 -28.58 27.15 -0.78
N ASP A 437 -29.24 28.07 -0.09
CA ASP A 437 -30.68 28.08 0.19
C ASP A 437 -31.49 28.92 -0.81
N ASP A 438 -30.83 29.44 -1.86
CA ASP A 438 -31.48 30.26 -2.88
C ASP A 438 -32.56 29.48 -3.65
N LEU A 439 -33.77 30.05 -3.72
CA LEU A 439 -34.93 29.43 -4.38
C LEU A 439 -34.69 29.14 -5.87
N ARG A 440 -33.75 29.84 -6.52
CA ARG A 440 -33.42 29.62 -7.93
C ARG A 440 -32.85 28.23 -8.19
N TRP A 441 -32.13 27.62 -7.24
CA TRP A 441 -31.68 26.23 -7.34
C TRP A 441 -32.86 25.28 -7.53
N SER A 442 -33.91 25.49 -6.72
CA SER A 442 -35.13 24.68 -6.78
C SER A 442 -35.88 24.88 -8.09
N ASN A 443 -35.86 26.07 -8.67
CA ASN A 443 -36.52 26.34 -9.96
C ASN A 443 -35.83 25.59 -11.10
N VAL A 444 -34.50 25.68 -11.21
CA VAL A 444 -33.74 24.95 -12.25
C VAL A 444 -33.85 23.44 -12.06
N TRP A 445 -33.79 22.95 -10.82
CA TRP A 445 -34.00 21.53 -10.51
C TRP A 445 -35.35 21.02 -11.00
N LYS A 446 -36.40 21.81 -10.77
CA LYS A 446 -37.78 21.50 -11.16
C LYS A 446 -37.97 21.44 -12.68
N GLU A 447 -37.21 22.22 -13.44
CA GLU A 447 -37.20 22.23 -14.91
C GLU A 447 -36.40 21.06 -15.48
N ALA A 448 -35.25 20.73 -14.88
CA ALA A 448 -34.42 19.59 -15.26
C ALA A 448 -35.12 18.24 -15.01
N GLN A 449 -36.09 18.21 -14.08
CA GLN A 449 -36.86 17.03 -13.75
C GLN A 449 -37.97 16.79 -14.79
N SER A 450 -37.63 16.07 -15.86
CA SER A 450 -38.52 15.82 -17.00
C SER A 450 -39.79 15.02 -16.66
N ASP A 451 -39.81 14.29 -15.53
CA ASP A 451 -41.03 13.66 -15.01
C ASP A 451 -40.92 13.40 -13.48
N ARG A 452 -41.76 14.06 -12.66
CA ARG A 452 -41.66 13.99 -11.18
C ARG A 452 -42.25 12.72 -10.57
N LEU A 453 -43.16 12.06 -11.28
CA LEU A 453 -44.04 11.05 -10.69
C LEU A 453 -43.55 9.61 -10.88
N ILE A 454 -42.48 9.37 -11.64
CA ILE A 454 -42.09 8.03 -12.08
C ILE A 454 -40.87 7.48 -11.32
N HIS A 455 -39.99 8.34 -10.79
CA HIS A 455 -38.66 7.92 -10.31
C HIS A 455 -38.37 8.31 -8.85
N ASP A 456 -37.95 7.33 -8.05
CA ASP A 456 -37.49 7.54 -6.67
C ASP A 456 -36.02 7.99 -6.64
N TYR A 457 -35.80 9.28 -6.90
CA TYR A 457 -34.46 9.89 -6.87
C TYR A 457 -33.85 9.89 -5.46
N ALA A 458 -34.68 10.02 -4.42
CA ALA A 458 -34.21 10.08 -3.04
C ALA A 458 -33.57 8.76 -2.59
N SER A 459 -34.18 7.62 -2.93
CA SER A 459 -33.59 6.31 -2.63
C SER A 459 -32.33 6.01 -3.46
N GLN A 460 -32.28 6.44 -4.72
CA GLN A 460 -31.07 6.34 -5.56
C GLN A 460 -29.90 7.13 -4.95
N LEU A 461 -30.16 8.37 -4.50
CA LEU A 461 -29.14 9.20 -3.87
C LEU A 461 -28.63 8.60 -2.55
N LYS A 462 -29.55 8.10 -1.70
CA LYS A 462 -29.18 7.40 -0.46
C LYS A 462 -28.27 6.21 -0.70
N CYS A 463 -28.54 5.43 -1.77
CA CYS A 463 -27.72 4.27 -2.13
C CYS A 463 -26.28 4.65 -2.48
N LEU A 464 -26.07 5.79 -3.15
CA LEU A 464 -24.71 6.30 -3.43
C LEU A 464 -24.00 6.76 -2.17
N MET A 465 -24.72 7.42 -1.26
CA MET A 465 -24.14 8.05 -0.07
C MET A 465 -23.70 7.05 1.01
N VAL A 466 -24.27 5.85 1.03
CA VAL A 466 -23.82 4.76 1.94
C VAL A 466 -22.60 3.99 1.41
N ASN A 467 -22.03 4.41 0.27
CA ASN A 467 -20.87 3.75 -0.31
C ASN A 467 -19.63 3.89 0.60
N LYS A 468 -18.86 2.80 0.73
CA LYS A 468 -17.64 2.72 1.56
C LYS A 468 -16.57 3.75 1.18
N TRP A 469 -16.63 4.34 -0.01
CA TRP A 469 -15.76 5.45 -0.40
C TRP A 469 -15.89 6.63 0.56
N PHE A 470 -17.10 7.01 1.01
CA PHE A 470 -17.33 8.12 1.94
C PHE A 470 -16.76 7.89 3.35
N SER A 471 -16.49 6.63 3.70
CA SER A 471 -15.89 6.29 4.98
C SER A 471 -14.37 6.16 4.92
N ARG A 472 -13.70 6.23 3.77
CA ARG A 472 -12.23 6.07 3.71
C ARG A 472 -11.53 7.33 4.24
N VAL A 473 -10.56 7.21 5.14
CA VAL A 473 -9.91 8.41 5.71
C VAL A 473 -9.03 9.18 4.69
N TRP A 474 -8.40 8.47 3.76
CA TRP A 474 -7.49 9.09 2.79
C TRP A 474 -8.21 9.95 1.75
N ILE A 475 -9.48 9.66 1.43
CA ILE A 475 -10.26 10.45 0.46
C ILE A 475 -10.44 11.91 0.91
N LEU A 476 -10.26 12.19 2.19
CA LEU A 476 -10.35 13.54 2.74
C LEU A 476 -9.30 14.47 2.13
N GLN A 477 -8.05 14.02 1.99
CA GLN A 477 -7.02 14.82 1.30
C GLN A 477 -7.33 14.96 -0.18
N GLU A 478 -7.88 13.91 -0.78
CA GLU A 478 -8.16 13.82 -2.22
C GLU A 478 -9.22 14.84 -2.62
N VAL A 479 -10.33 14.93 -1.87
CA VAL A 479 -11.41 15.88 -2.18
C VAL A 479 -11.23 17.27 -1.56
N ALA A 480 -10.58 17.38 -0.40
CA ALA A 480 -10.31 18.69 0.19
C ALA A 480 -9.31 19.48 -0.66
N ASN A 481 -8.30 18.85 -1.25
CA ASN A 481 -7.34 19.58 -2.08
C ASN A 481 -7.84 19.78 -3.53
N ALA A 482 -8.87 19.05 -3.96
CA ALA A 482 -9.42 19.15 -5.31
C ALA A 482 -9.90 20.57 -5.66
N ARG A 483 -9.49 21.06 -6.84
CA ARG A 483 -10.09 22.25 -7.49
C ARG A 483 -11.44 21.93 -8.14
N LYS A 484 -11.54 20.75 -8.73
CA LYS A 484 -12.74 20.17 -9.34
C LYS A 484 -12.80 18.69 -8.98
N ALA A 485 -14.01 18.17 -8.78
CA ALA A 485 -14.22 16.74 -8.57
C ALA A 485 -15.43 16.23 -9.38
N SER A 486 -15.42 14.94 -9.70
CA SER A 486 -16.52 14.23 -10.35
C SER A 486 -16.74 12.90 -9.64
N LEU A 487 -17.99 12.53 -9.36
CA LEU A 487 -18.34 11.24 -8.79
C LEU A 487 -18.77 10.29 -9.91
N GLY A 488 -18.28 9.07 -9.89
CA GLY A 488 -18.59 8.05 -10.88
C GLY A 488 -18.89 6.69 -10.28
N CYS A 489 -19.73 5.92 -10.96
CA CYS A 489 -20.00 4.53 -10.68
C CYS A 489 -20.26 3.77 -11.99
N SER A 490 -20.67 2.51 -11.92
CA SER A 490 -21.01 1.70 -13.10
C SER A 490 -22.07 2.31 -14.03
N GLU A 491 -22.86 3.29 -13.55
CA GLU A 491 -23.94 3.95 -14.30
C GLU A 491 -23.49 5.24 -15.03
N GLY A 492 -22.28 5.75 -14.74
CA GLY A 492 -21.75 6.95 -15.37
C GLY A 492 -21.03 7.89 -14.39
N TRP A 493 -20.91 9.16 -14.79
CA TRP A 493 -20.20 10.20 -14.05
C TRP A 493 -21.05 11.48 -13.90
N VAL A 494 -20.92 12.15 -12.75
CA VAL A 494 -21.58 13.44 -12.43
C VAL A 494 -20.59 14.42 -11.81
N ASP A 495 -20.79 15.70 -12.06
CA ASP A 495 -19.99 16.78 -11.47
C ASP A 495 -20.31 16.92 -9.96
N ALA A 496 -19.27 17.06 -9.13
CA ALA A 496 -19.44 17.16 -7.68
C ALA A 496 -20.30 18.36 -7.25
N LYS A 497 -20.29 19.47 -8.00
CA LYS A 497 -21.13 20.64 -7.68
C LYS A 497 -22.62 20.29 -7.76
N ALA A 498 -23.02 19.50 -8.75
CA ALA A 498 -24.41 19.04 -8.87
C ALA A 498 -24.75 18.00 -7.80
N PHE A 499 -23.85 17.04 -7.55
CA PHE A 499 -24.04 16.02 -6.51
C PHE A 499 -24.22 16.64 -5.11
N THR A 500 -23.37 17.59 -4.72
CA THR A 500 -23.41 18.23 -3.40
C THR A 500 -24.72 18.99 -3.13
N MET A 501 -25.39 19.50 -4.17
CA MET A 501 -26.70 20.17 -4.04
C MET A 501 -27.89 19.18 -3.93
N ALA A 502 -27.74 17.96 -4.42
CA ALA A 502 -28.82 16.98 -4.53
C ALA A 502 -29.48 16.62 -3.19
N PRO A 503 -28.75 16.43 -2.06
CA PRO A 503 -29.35 16.14 -0.77
C PRO A 503 -30.36 17.20 -0.34
N THR A 504 -29.98 18.49 -0.43
CA THR A 504 -30.86 19.61 -0.08
C THR A 504 -32.08 19.68 -0.99
N LEU A 505 -31.89 19.53 -2.31
CA LEU A 505 -32.97 19.64 -3.31
C LEU A 505 -33.95 18.45 -3.26
N LEU A 506 -33.51 17.28 -2.83
CA LEU A 506 -34.34 16.09 -2.67
C LEU A 506 -34.85 15.88 -1.23
N GLY A 507 -34.49 16.73 -0.28
CA GLY A 507 -34.85 16.56 1.13
C GLY A 507 -34.24 15.30 1.76
N VAL A 508 -33.09 14.84 1.25
CA VAL A 508 -32.35 13.68 1.78
C VAL A 508 -31.32 14.19 2.77
N LYS A 509 -31.37 13.70 4.01
CA LYS A 509 -30.37 14.00 5.03
C LYS A 509 -29.23 12.98 4.97
N PRO A 510 -27.98 13.38 4.65
CA PRO A 510 -26.81 12.52 4.79
C PRO A 510 -26.57 12.13 6.26
N ASP A 511 -25.90 11.00 6.48
CA ASP A 511 -25.29 10.76 7.79
C ASP A 511 -24.14 11.76 8.06
N ASN A 512 -23.69 11.82 9.32
CA ASN A 512 -22.71 12.81 9.75
C ASN A 512 -21.37 12.72 8.99
N GLN A 513 -20.92 11.50 8.66
CA GLN A 513 -19.65 11.30 7.97
C GLN A 513 -19.77 11.69 6.50
N CYS A 514 -20.82 11.22 5.82
CA CYS A 514 -21.10 11.59 4.43
C CYS A 514 -21.30 13.10 4.30
N GLN A 515 -22.03 13.74 5.22
CA GLN A 515 -22.18 15.21 5.25
C GLN A 515 -20.82 15.90 5.39
N ALA A 516 -19.96 15.47 6.31
CA ALA A 516 -18.65 16.07 6.52
C ALA A 516 -17.77 15.98 5.25
N VAL A 517 -17.89 14.91 4.47
CA VAL A 517 -17.20 14.78 3.17
C VAL A 517 -17.80 15.71 2.12
N ILE A 518 -19.13 15.78 2.02
CA ILE A 518 -19.85 16.70 1.11
C ILE A 518 -19.46 18.16 1.41
N ASP A 519 -19.30 18.52 2.68
CA ASP A 519 -18.96 19.88 3.13
C ASP A 519 -17.58 20.35 2.66
N ILE A 520 -16.66 19.42 2.35
CA ILE A 520 -15.29 19.71 1.90
C ILE A 520 -15.09 19.50 0.39
N MET A 521 -16.06 18.86 -0.29
CA MET A 521 -16.03 18.63 -1.73
C MET A 521 -16.15 19.94 -2.54
N PRO A 522 -15.55 20.02 -3.74
CA PRO A 522 -15.77 21.14 -4.65
C PRO A 522 -17.26 21.36 -4.97
N GLY A 523 -17.82 22.47 -4.51
CA GLY A 523 -19.25 22.78 -4.63
C GLY A 523 -19.64 24.11 -3.97
N PRO A 524 -20.85 24.63 -4.25
CA PRO A 524 -21.35 25.85 -3.60
C PRO A 524 -21.35 25.74 -2.07
N LEU A 525 -21.72 24.57 -1.53
CA LEU A 525 -21.81 24.32 -0.09
C LEU A 525 -20.48 24.55 0.64
N ARG A 526 -19.35 24.26 0.00
CA ARG A 526 -18.02 24.32 0.62
C ARG A 526 -17.65 25.70 1.15
N LYS A 527 -18.07 26.78 0.47
CA LYS A 527 -17.79 28.16 0.90
C LYS A 527 -18.62 28.60 2.11
N TYR A 528 -19.72 27.89 2.39
CA TYR A 528 -20.66 28.23 3.45
C TYR A 528 -20.75 27.15 4.54
N SER A 529 -19.94 26.10 4.44
CA SER A 529 -19.83 25.04 5.45
C SER A 529 -18.80 25.41 6.52
N TRP A 530 -18.67 24.56 7.53
CA TRP A 530 -17.64 24.68 8.56
C TRP A 530 -16.21 24.69 7.98
N TRP A 531 -16.02 24.14 6.77
CA TRP A 531 -14.73 24.08 6.08
C TRP A 531 -14.21 25.46 5.63
N ALA A 532 -15.09 26.44 5.44
CA ALA A 532 -14.70 27.78 5.04
C ALA A 532 -13.83 28.48 6.11
N GLN A 533 -13.94 28.04 7.36
CA GLN A 533 -13.08 28.45 8.45
C GLN A 533 -11.80 27.60 8.42
N LYS A 534 -10.64 28.22 8.66
CA LYS A 534 -9.37 27.51 8.81
C LYS A 534 -9.52 26.47 9.93
N SER A 535 -9.63 25.20 9.55
CA SER A 535 -9.91 24.12 10.50
C SER A 535 -8.62 23.73 11.24
N ASN A 536 -8.73 23.59 12.55
CA ASN A 536 -7.67 23.05 13.40
C ASN A 536 -7.75 21.51 13.44
N ILE A 537 -6.74 20.85 14.00
CA ILE A 537 -6.69 19.40 14.06
C ILE A 537 -7.84 18.77 14.86
N CYS A 538 -8.27 19.38 15.97
CA CYS A 538 -9.38 18.88 16.81
C CYS A 538 -10.71 18.89 16.06
N THR A 539 -11.01 19.97 15.33
CA THR A 539 -12.21 20.08 14.50
C THR A 539 -12.22 18.99 13.44
N LEU A 540 -11.09 18.75 12.77
CA LEU A 540 -10.98 17.70 11.75
C LEU A 540 -11.14 16.30 12.36
N LEU A 541 -10.44 16.01 13.46
CA LEU A 541 -10.53 14.74 14.16
C LEU A 541 -11.97 14.45 14.62
N TRP A 542 -12.69 15.46 15.12
CA TRP A 542 -14.09 15.32 15.52
C TRP A 542 -15.04 15.14 14.33
N ARG A 543 -14.92 15.98 13.30
CA ARG A 543 -15.80 15.95 12.11
C ARG A 543 -15.68 14.65 11.34
N PHE A 544 -14.46 14.11 11.23
CA PHE A 544 -14.14 12.90 10.46
C PHE A 544 -13.98 11.63 11.31
N ARG A 545 -14.46 11.63 12.56
CA ARG A 545 -14.43 10.46 13.45
C ARG A 545 -15.16 9.23 12.90
N GLY A 546 -16.06 9.40 11.93
CA GLY A 546 -16.75 8.30 11.25
C GLY A 546 -15.91 7.64 10.14
N SER A 547 -14.74 8.19 9.81
CA SER A 547 -13.85 7.61 8.80
C SER A 547 -13.28 6.27 9.27
N GLN A 548 -12.78 5.47 8.34
CA GLN A 548 -12.20 4.16 8.51
C GLN A 548 -10.80 4.16 7.90
N ALA A 549 -9.91 3.40 8.52
CA ALA A 549 -8.53 3.24 8.11
C ALA A 549 -8.08 1.82 8.43
N SER A 550 -7.25 1.23 7.57
CA SER A 550 -6.63 -0.07 7.83
C SER A 550 -5.54 0.06 8.89
N ASP A 551 -4.74 1.13 8.82
CA ASP A 551 -3.83 1.54 9.89
C ASP A 551 -4.53 2.57 10.79
N PRO A 552 -4.67 2.33 12.09
CA PRO A 552 -5.36 3.27 12.97
C PRO A 552 -4.71 4.65 13.01
N ARG A 553 -3.40 4.77 12.78
CA ARG A 553 -2.65 6.04 12.78
C ARG A 553 -3.05 6.97 11.65
N ASP A 554 -3.54 6.43 10.53
CA ASP A 554 -3.99 7.21 9.38
C ASP A 554 -5.20 8.10 9.71
N ARG A 555 -5.96 7.77 10.75
CA ARG A 555 -7.06 8.61 11.27
C ARG A 555 -6.58 10.01 11.68
N LEU A 556 -5.31 10.12 12.08
CA LEU A 556 -4.65 11.38 12.36
C LEU A 556 -3.81 11.86 11.17
N TYR A 557 -2.98 10.98 10.58
CA TYR A 557 -2.02 11.37 9.55
C TYR A 557 -2.68 11.95 8.29
N ALA A 558 -3.84 11.43 7.88
CA ALA A 558 -4.59 11.98 6.75
C ALA A 558 -5.04 13.44 6.98
N LEU A 559 -5.13 13.90 8.24
CA LEU A 559 -5.62 15.23 8.59
C LEU A 559 -4.50 16.26 8.79
N LEU A 560 -3.25 15.83 9.00
CA LEU A 560 -2.13 16.74 9.31
C LEU A 560 -1.91 17.81 8.23
N GLY A 561 -2.02 17.44 6.95
CA GLY A 561 -1.88 18.38 5.82
C GLY A 561 -3.05 19.36 5.66
N LEU A 562 -4.20 19.03 6.23
CA LEU A 562 -5.44 19.80 6.16
C LEU A 562 -5.58 20.78 7.34
N ALA A 563 -5.03 20.42 8.50
CA ALA A 563 -5.02 21.23 9.70
C ALA A 563 -4.20 22.51 9.53
N SER A 564 -4.78 23.65 9.90
CA SER A 564 -4.15 24.97 9.78
C SER A 564 -3.11 25.25 10.89
N ASP A 565 -3.33 24.69 12.07
CA ASP A 565 -2.46 24.75 13.25
C ASP A 565 -1.24 23.82 13.17
N MET A 566 -1.27 22.83 12.27
CA MET A 566 -0.14 21.92 12.01
C MET A 566 0.93 22.50 11.08
N LYS A 567 0.66 23.65 10.43
CA LYS A 567 1.57 24.31 9.47
C LYS A 567 2.52 25.32 10.11
N VAL A 568 2.53 25.43 11.44
CA VAL A 568 3.32 26.44 12.17
C VAL A 568 4.78 26.00 12.30
N LYS A 569 5.72 26.88 11.90
CA LYS A 569 7.18 26.64 11.97
C LYS A 569 7.60 26.28 13.40
N GLY A 570 8.22 25.11 13.58
CA GLY A 570 8.87 24.66 14.82
C GLY A 570 8.21 23.47 15.54
N MET A 571 6.93 23.17 15.29
CA MET A 571 6.18 22.07 15.94
C MET A 571 5.40 21.25 14.90
N ARG A 572 6.08 20.82 13.83
CA ARG A 572 5.43 20.06 12.75
C ARG A 572 5.41 18.58 13.10
N MET A 573 4.26 18.08 13.55
CA MET A 573 4.02 16.64 13.59
C MET A 573 4.00 16.11 12.15
N ILE A 574 4.79 15.07 11.89
CA ILE A 574 4.85 14.38 10.59
C ILE A 574 4.34 12.95 10.75
N ALA A 575 3.81 12.38 9.67
CA ALA A 575 3.42 10.98 9.66
C ALA A 575 4.67 10.10 9.88
N ASP A 576 4.64 9.29 10.93
CA ASP A 576 5.74 8.43 11.34
C ASP A 576 5.20 7.03 11.65
N TYR A 577 5.10 6.21 10.61
CA TYR A 577 4.63 4.81 10.68
C TYR A 577 5.53 3.89 11.51
N THR A 578 6.53 4.45 12.17
CA THR A 578 7.44 3.73 13.05
C THR A 578 7.06 3.85 14.52
N LYS A 579 6.12 4.75 14.84
CA LYS A 579 5.52 4.90 16.17
C LYS A 579 4.32 3.97 16.33
N THR A 580 4.14 3.39 17.52
CA THR A 580 2.88 2.71 17.86
C THR A 580 1.72 3.71 17.90
N GLU A 581 0.47 3.23 17.86
CA GLU A 581 -0.68 4.12 17.98
C GLU A 581 -0.65 4.93 19.28
N GLU A 582 -0.25 4.31 20.39
CA GLU A 582 -0.14 4.94 21.70
C GLU A 582 0.92 6.06 21.70
N ALA A 583 2.04 5.84 21.03
CA ALA A 583 3.07 6.86 20.88
C ALA A 583 2.56 8.05 20.03
N VAL A 584 1.76 7.79 19.00
CA VAL A 584 1.12 8.84 18.19
C VAL A 584 0.08 9.61 19.02
N VAL A 585 -0.71 8.92 19.85
CA VAL A 585 -1.64 9.53 20.80
C VAL A 585 -0.89 10.41 21.80
N ARG A 586 0.28 9.98 22.28
CA ARG A 586 1.15 10.80 23.13
C ARG A 586 1.54 12.10 22.46
N ASP A 587 2.04 12.01 21.23
CA ASP A 587 2.54 13.17 20.51
C ASP A 587 1.44 14.21 20.28
N ILE A 588 0.25 13.77 19.85
CA ILE A 588 -0.86 14.70 19.61
C ILE A 588 -1.40 15.27 20.92
N THR A 589 -1.39 14.49 22.00
CA THR A 589 -1.78 14.99 23.33
C THR A 589 -0.79 16.04 23.84
N ALA A 590 0.51 15.80 23.70
CA ALA A 590 1.55 16.75 24.04
C ALA A 590 1.47 18.01 23.17
N PHE A 591 1.11 17.88 21.89
CA PHE A 591 0.83 19.03 21.02
C PHE A 591 -0.36 19.86 21.52
N LEU A 592 -1.44 19.22 21.98
CA LEU A 592 -2.66 19.91 22.40
C LEU A 592 -2.55 20.56 23.80
N PHE A 593 -1.79 19.96 24.71
CA PHE A 593 -1.77 20.35 26.14
C PHE A 593 -0.38 20.65 26.71
N GLY A 594 0.70 20.43 25.95
CA GLY A 594 2.09 20.57 26.39
C GLY A 594 2.66 19.30 27.05
N ASP A 595 4.00 19.24 27.15
CA ASP A 595 4.75 18.05 27.61
C ASP A 595 4.54 17.69 29.10
N LYS A 596 3.93 18.58 29.88
CA LYS A 596 3.77 18.41 31.34
C LYS A 596 2.56 17.54 31.73
N MET A 597 1.68 17.17 30.80
CA MET A 597 0.46 16.41 31.11
C MET A 597 0.65 14.90 30.87
N PRO A 598 0.62 14.03 31.91
CA PRO A 598 0.81 12.60 31.72
C PRO A 598 -0.40 11.96 31.02
N LEU A 599 -0.17 11.17 29.97
CA LEU A 599 -1.22 10.46 29.20
C LEU A 599 -2.19 9.65 30.07
N ASP A 600 -1.68 9.01 31.12
CA ASP A 600 -2.45 8.15 32.02
C ASP A 600 -3.62 8.90 32.68
N THR A 601 -3.50 10.22 32.81
CA THR A 601 -4.56 11.06 33.40
C THR A 601 -5.76 11.22 32.47
N LEU A 602 -5.57 11.30 31.14
CA LEU A 602 -6.66 11.50 30.17
C LEU A 602 -7.39 10.20 29.81
N GLY A 603 -6.79 9.04 30.14
CA GLY A 603 -7.34 7.72 29.87
C GLY A 603 -7.62 7.47 28.38
N ILE A 604 -6.73 7.94 27.50
CA ILE A 604 -6.86 7.79 26.05
C ILE A 604 -6.01 6.60 25.63
N ALA A 605 -6.65 5.51 25.22
CA ALA A 605 -5.94 4.29 24.80
C ALA A 605 -5.68 4.25 23.29
N SER A 606 -6.49 4.96 22.49
CA SER A 606 -6.40 4.95 21.02
C SER A 606 -6.77 6.30 20.39
N ILE A 607 -6.51 6.45 19.08
CA ILE A 607 -6.93 7.63 18.32
C ILE A 607 -8.46 7.70 18.22
N VAL A 608 -9.12 6.55 18.17
CA VAL A 608 -10.60 6.49 18.21
C VAL A 608 -11.12 7.05 19.53
N ASP A 609 -10.50 6.66 20.66
CA ASP A 609 -10.88 7.18 21.98
C ASP A 609 -10.64 8.68 22.08
N LEU A 610 -9.51 9.16 21.55
CA LEU A 610 -9.21 10.59 21.45
C LEU A 610 -10.34 11.32 20.71
N GLN A 611 -10.71 10.84 19.52
CA GLN A 611 -11.77 11.46 18.71
C GLN A 611 -13.12 11.52 19.42
N VAL A 612 -13.49 10.48 20.18
CA VAL A 612 -14.74 10.49 20.96
C VAL A 612 -14.68 11.51 22.10
N LYS A 613 -13.51 11.70 22.72
CA LYS A 613 -13.33 12.58 23.87
C LYS A 613 -13.16 14.06 23.52
N ILE A 614 -12.83 14.42 22.28
CA ILE A 614 -12.57 15.82 21.84
C ILE A 614 -13.54 16.87 22.43
N PRO A 615 -14.87 16.69 22.40
CA PRO A 615 -15.80 17.73 22.88
C PRO A 615 -15.64 18.07 24.36
N ASN A 616 -15.18 17.11 25.15
CA ASN A 616 -15.00 17.25 26.60
C ASN A 616 -13.52 17.26 26.99
N LEU A 617 -12.59 17.22 26.03
CA LEU A 617 -11.19 16.91 26.28
C LEU A 617 -10.50 17.97 27.13
N SER A 618 -10.77 19.26 26.88
CA SER A 618 -10.25 20.36 27.69
C SER A 618 -10.84 20.37 29.11
N ALA A 619 -12.09 19.95 29.29
CA ALA A 619 -12.72 19.84 30.60
C ALA A 619 -12.11 18.68 31.41
N ILE A 620 -11.94 17.51 30.79
CA ILE A 620 -11.27 16.35 31.39
C ILE A 620 -9.83 16.72 31.76
N ALA A 621 -9.12 17.41 30.87
CA ALA A 621 -7.74 17.84 31.12
C ALA A 621 -7.63 18.80 32.31
N LEU A 622 -8.54 19.79 32.39
CA LEU A 622 -8.57 20.76 33.47
C LEU A 622 -8.94 20.11 34.82
N GLU A 623 -9.95 19.24 34.85
CA GLU A 623 -10.36 18.51 36.05
C GLU A 623 -9.20 17.67 36.60
N ASN A 624 -8.51 16.93 35.74
CA ASN A 624 -7.36 16.13 36.12
C ASN A 624 -6.17 16.96 36.61
N ALA A 625 -5.90 18.11 35.99
CA ALA A 625 -4.84 19.01 36.43
C ALA A 625 -5.13 19.52 37.85
N VAL A 626 -6.37 19.94 38.12
CA VAL A 626 -6.80 20.39 39.45
C VAL A 626 -6.73 19.25 40.47
N LEU A 627 -7.21 18.05 40.14
CA LEU A 627 -7.15 16.87 41.03
C LEU A 627 -5.72 16.41 41.31
N SER A 628 -4.77 16.67 40.39
CA SER A 628 -3.35 16.34 40.55
C SER A 628 -2.56 17.42 41.31
N GLY A 629 -3.22 18.44 41.84
CA GLY A 629 -2.60 19.49 42.66
C GLY A 629 -1.95 20.64 41.87
N ALA A 630 -2.38 20.88 40.63
CA ALA A 630 -1.91 22.01 39.82
C ALA A 630 -2.12 23.35 40.55
N SER A 631 -1.13 24.24 40.47
CA SER A 631 -1.22 25.60 41.02
C SER A 631 -2.15 26.49 40.17
N ILE A 632 -2.55 27.63 40.73
CA ILE A 632 -3.31 28.65 39.97
C ILE A 632 -2.52 29.12 38.74
N GLU A 633 -1.19 29.14 38.80
CA GLU A 633 -0.35 29.54 37.68
C GLU A 633 -0.30 28.45 36.59
N ASP A 634 -0.31 27.16 36.96
CA ASP A 634 -0.41 26.05 36.01
C ASP A 634 -1.77 26.05 35.28
N VAL A 635 -2.86 26.35 36.00
CA VAL A 635 -4.19 26.50 35.40
C VAL A 635 -4.25 27.72 34.48
N ARG A 636 -3.59 28.83 34.84
CA ARG A 636 -3.46 30.00 33.95
C ARG A 636 -2.60 29.70 32.73
N GLU A 637 -1.49 28.99 32.89
CA GLU A 637 -0.63 28.55 31.78
C GLU A 637 -1.40 27.63 30.83
N PHE A 638 -2.17 26.68 31.37
CA PHE A 638 -3.09 25.83 30.59
C PHE A 638 -4.12 26.66 29.82
N MET A 639 -4.84 27.55 30.50
CA MET A 639 -5.85 28.41 29.86
C MET A 639 -5.24 29.38 28.85
N GLN A 640 -4.00 29.86 29.07
CA GLN A 640 -3.25 30.66 28.11
C GLN A 640 -2.79 29.83 26.93
N HIS A 641 -2.34 28.59 27.12
CA HIS A 641 -1.96 27.70 26.04
C HIS A 641 -3.17 27.43 25.15
N GLN A 642 -4.30 27.04 25.75
CA GLN A 642 -5.61 26.86 25.11
C GLN A 642 -6.10 28.16 24.41
N ASN A 643 -5.79 29.34 24.96
CA ASN A 643 -6.15 30.64 24.37
C ASN A 643 -5.20 31.13 23.27
N VAL A 644 -3.92 30.76 23.32
CA VAL A 644 -2.95 31.01 22.24
C VAL A 644 -3.26 30.06 21.08
N THR A 645 -3.68 28.83 21.37
CA THR A 645 -4.32 27.98 20.37
C THR A 645 -5.65 28.57 19.92
N SER A 646 -6.52 29.13 20.77
CA SER A 646 -7.84 29.68 20.35
C SER A 646 -7.76 30.99 19.53
N GLN A 647 -6.86 31.93 19.86
CA GLN A 647 -6.53 33.10 19.02
C GLN A 647 -5.84 32.69 17.70
N LYS A 648 -5.29 31.47 17.65
CA LYS A 648 -4.76 30.81 16.44
C LYS A 648 -5.67 29.67 15.91
N GLY A 649 -6.93 29.59 16.37
CA GLY A 649 -7.99 28.75 15.83
C GLY A 649 -8.30 27.40 16.50
N ALA A 650 -7.70 26.98 17.62
CA ALA A 650 -7.80 25.58 18.10
C ALA A 650 -8.91 25.25 19.12
N LEU A 651 -9.59 26.21 19.76
CA LEU A 651 -10.64 25.90 20.76
C LEU A 651 -11.86 26.83 20.68
N GLY A 652 -12.38 27.01 19.48
CA GLY A 652 -13.76 27.46 19.29
C GLY A 652 -14.64 26.25 19.01
N ILE A 653 -15.12 25.59 20.06
CA ILE A 653 -16.30 24.71 20.01
C ILE A 653 -17.35 25.30 20.93
#